data_AF-A0A2J5HXP9-F1
#
_entry.id   AF-A0A2J5HXP9-F1
#
_cell.length_a   1.000
_cell.length_b   1.000
_cell.length_c   1.000
_cell.angle_alpha   90.00
_cell.angle_beta   90.00
_cell.angle_gamma   90.00
#
_symmetry.space_group_name_H-M   'P 1'
#
loop_
_entity.id
_entity.type
_entity.pdbx_description
1 polymer ?
#
loop_
_entity_poly.entity_id
_entity_poly.type
_entity_poly.pdbx_seq_one_letter_code
_entity_poly.pdbx_strand_id
1 'polypeptide(L)'
;MASLSVLHAVNHRLTNLPVKQLPAITASLAISLSNCGELLSSTQSLSQKSKPGKSDANSENAVQVHRLMTRLSSLLQDRSPEGRWTAVVLIKAAVEAGQWEILRSCEPLVRGLIAILTKPDPNSTKKMALITLTRIFHLTYQYPTLVREITTPSLPGFVTSALNLISVKASSEPVRRLKPHTPFVEIVLQALGELIVRHPTTFRPFSAQIHSVLLAIIGSTSPCFPDPVVDVAERLFVSLHHCAPKNASTDEWKSACHMTIASVHETAQSVFRSVVEQWESVDPATRRSARSSDYTKEVGGQGDALGLGAWQSVNAGVDRLVMLLRLLSTFLETPTASAVAVPIGAILDLTSRLTSLTVPSPGREVQPNQQISRVEREELFTELPRIHTACLSLLLTLSRTLESAVTPVGQTILEQTLWVFPAERFSRQVRSSTYELVQELLPHLGPTMSRQSVSALTGLIRACCSDLLPPTNDQSGPAADTKGKAKPNPTTANADSFLNPTLKQTRLADSSSSPDLHRTAVTFLPAVLMHAPTEHLSPALRAEIDRTIILTADKDAMLASVLNPMPAMKGRAAAASILPFLARSAPTAPDVEALIRPHMPVLIPTSTIGTYDTMDESESESESDPKPTTTIPSQTKSGFLQTSSSATMLQPAAAPQQAPAPQMSKRTYEEEPQVTRSQPPVLTAASERSQSKKPRVAAENPSPSVAAASPATFTGTAAIPAPVPSEITAAAAPAPVSTGGVVASAEDDDEDGSEDDLPALNVDPDTDDDDDDVSMDG
;
A
#
# COMPACT_ATOMS: atom_id res chain seq x y z
N MET A 1 34.97 35.14 11.83
CA MET A 1 36.25 34.82 12.51
C MET A 1 36.42 33.31 12.66
N ALA A 2 35.81 32.65 13.65
CA ALA A 2 36.01 31.20 13.88
C ALA A 2 35.60 30.30 12.69
N SER A 3 34.48 30.58 12.04
CA SER A 3 34.06 29.86 10.83
C SER A 3 35.02 30.03 9.64
N LEU A 4 35.69 31.17 9.54
CA LEU A 4 36.65 31.47 8.46
C LEU A 4 37.96 30.71 8.69
N SER A 5 38.49 30.69 9.92
CA SER A 5 39.68 29.90 10.23
C SER A 5 39.45 28.40 10.06
N VAL A 6 38.23 27.89 10.33
CA VAL A 6 37.85 26.51 9.99
C VAL A 6 37.85 26.27 8.48
N LEU A 7 37.28 27.17 7.67
CA LEU A 7 37.30 27.05 6.21
C LEU A 7 38.73 27.08 5.63
N HIS A 8 39.61 27.96 6.14
CA HIS A 8 41.03 27.96 5.80
C HIS A 8 41.71 26.64 6.18
N ALA A 9 41.42 26.09 7.36
CA ALA A 9 41.97 24.80 7.80
C ALA A 9 41.50 23.63 6.92
N VAL A 10 40.25 23.63 6.46
CA VAL A 10 39.71 22.67 5.49
C VAL A 10 40.44 22.79 4.14
N ASN A 11 40.53 24.01 3.58
CA ASN A 11 41.26 24.25 2.32
C ASN A 11 42.73 23.84 2.42
N HIS A 12 43.40 24.12 3.53
CA HIS A 12 44.79 23.72 3.79
C HIS A 12 44.94 22.20 3.85
N ARG A 13 44.08 21.49 4.59
CA ARG A 13 44.07 20.03 4.69
C ARG A 13 43.80 19.37 3.33
N LEU A 14 42.84 19.88 2.54
CA LEU A 14 42.52 19.40 1.20
C LEU A 14 43.62 19.64 0.16
N THR A 15 44.47 20.65 0.38
CA THR A 15 45.59 20.95 -0.53
C THR A 15 46.83 20.13 -0.17
N ASN A 16 47.15 20.01 1.12
CA ASN A 16 48.46 19.55 1.58
C ASN A 16 48.52 18.06 1.99
N LEU A 17 47.38 17.39 2.14
CA LEU A 17 47.37 15.94 2.43
C LEU A 17 47.39 15.10 1.13
N PRO A 18 48.16 14.00 1.10
CA PRO A 18 48.13 13.04 -0.01
C PRO A 18 46.72 12.49 -0.23
N VAL A 19 46.31 12.36 -1.49
CA VAL A 19 44.92 11.99 -1.85
C VAL A 19 44.48 10.65 -1.23
N LYS A 20 45.40 9.68 -1.08
CA LYS A 20 45.15 8.39 -0.41
C LYS A 20 44.76 8.50 1.06
N GLN A 21 45.12 9.58 1.74
CA GLN A 21 44.80 9.81 3.16
C GLN A 21 43.50 10.62 3.35
N LEU A 22 43.00 11.28 2.29
CA LEU A 22 41.79 12.11 2.37
C LEU A 22 40.54 11.33 2.79
N PRO A 23 40.27 10.08 2.34
CA PRO A 23 39.07 9.35 2.74
C PRO A 23 38.92 9.21 4.26
N ALA A 24 40.02 8.91 4.97
CA ALA A 24 40.01 8.71 6.43
C ALA A 24 39.58 9.95 7.22
N ILE A 25 39.84 11.17 6.70
CA ILE A 25 39.47 12.42 7.36
C ILE A 25 38.22 13.09 6.76
N THR A 26 37.65 12.54 5.69
CA THR A 26 36.57 13.17 4.91
C THR A 26 35.34 13.46 5.76
N ALA A 27 34.96 12.57 6.69
CA ALA A 27 33.84 12.82 7.60
C ALA A 27 34.07 14.04 8.51
N SER A 28 35.29 14.20 9.05
CA SER A 28 35.66 15.37 9.86
C SER A 28 35.68 16.66 9.03
N LEU A 29 36.12 16.60 7.78
CA LEU A 29 36.07 17.73 6.85
C LEU A 29 34.62 18.10 6.47
N ALA A 30 33.74 17.11 6.27
CA ALA A 30 32.32 17.35 5.98
C ALA A 30 31.60 18.05 7.15
N ILE A 31 31.83 17.60 8.38
CA ILE A 31 31.31 18.26 9.60
C ILE A 31 31.89 19.68 9.74
N SER A 32 33.16 19.87 9.42
CA SER A 32 33.79 21.20 9.44
C SER A 32 33.15 22.13 8.40
N LEU A 33 32.80 21.63 7.21
CA LEU A 33 32.10 22.39 6.17
C LEU A 33 30.65 22.71 6.56
N SER A 34 29.90 21.79 7.17
CA SER A 34 28.53 22.08 7.64
C SER A 34 28.53 23.19 8.70
N ASN A 35 29.54 23.22 9.57
CA ASN A 35 29.72 24.26 10.57
C ASN A 35 30.16 25.61 9.97
N CYS A 36 30.56 25.66 8.69
CA CYS A 36 30.84 26.88 7.94
C CYS A 36 29.62 27.40 7.15
N GLY A 37 28.41 26.86 7.36
CA GLY A 37 27.20 27.18 6.60
C GLY A 37 26.91 28.67 6.42
N GLU A 38 27.03 29.49 7.48
CA GLU A 38 26.84 30.95 7.40
C GLU A 38 27.78 31.66 6.42
N LEU A 39 29.00 31.15 6.21
CA LEU A 39 29.93 31.71 5.23
C LEU A 39 29.63 31.18 3.83
N LEU A 40 29.27 29.90 3.71
CA LEU A 40 28.95 29.25 2.44
C LEU A 40 27.63 29.77 1.85
N SER A 41 26.69 30.24 2.68
CA SER A 41 25.43 30.87 2.28
C SER A 41 25.50 32.41 2.22
N SER A 42 26.62 33.02 2.62
CA SER A 42 26.77 34.48 2.61
C SER A 42 26.79 35.02 1.17
N THR A 43 25.95 36.02 0.91
CA THR A 43 25.58 36.38 -0.46
C THR A 43 26.66 37.18 -1.19
N GLN A 44 27.08 36.69 -2.36
CA GLN A 44 27.95 37.47 -3.25
C GLN A 44 27.21 38.68 -3.84
N SER A 45 25.88 38.60 -3.95
CA SER A 45 25.01 39.67 -4.48
C SER A 45 24.93 40.92 -3.60
N LEU A 46 25.25 40.83 -2.30
CA LEU A 46 25.24 41.98 -1.39
C LEU A 46 26.46 42.93 -1.59
N SER A 47 27.46 42.47 -2.35
CA SER A 47 28.69 43.24 -2.68
C SER A 47 28.41 44.56 -3.42
N GLN A 48 27.35 44.65 -4.22
CA GLN A 48 27.01 45.88 -4.96
C GLN A 48 26.30 46.96 -4.12
N LYS A 49 25.90 46.69 -2.86
CA LYS A 49 25.12 47.66 -2.05
C LYS A 49 25.57 47.84 -0.60
N SER A 50 26.67 47.23 -0.18
CA SER A 50 27.24 47.42 1.17
C SER A 50 28.21 48.60 1.25
N LYS A 51 28.11 49.41 2.32
CA LYS A 51 28.96 50.58 2.62
C LYS A 51 30.48 50.29 2.56
N PRO A 52 31.32 51.30 2.25
CA PRO A 52 32.76 51.15 1.97
C PRO A 52 33.60 50.92 3.25
N GLY A 53 33.44 49.75 3.85
CA GLY A 53 34.18 49.33 5.05
C GLY A 53 33.93 47.88 5.50
N LYS A 54 33.15 47.09 4.73
CA LYS A 54 32.97 45.64 4.92
C LYS A 54 33.32 44.82 3.67
N SER A 55 33.92 45.45 2.65
CA SER A 55 34.30 44.82 1.38
C SER A 55 35.30 43.69 1.56
N ASP A 56 36.31 43.89 2.40
CA ASP A 56 37.55 43.12 2.32
C ASP A 56 37.38 41.71 2.92
N ALA A 57 36.70 41.61 4.06
CA ALA A 57 36.35 40.32 4.67
C ALA A 57 35.37 39.50 3.80
N ASN A 58 34.44 40.15 3.10
CA ASN A 58 33.53 39.47 2.18
C ASN A 58 34.26 39.00 0.90
N SER A 59 35.24 39.77 0.43
CA SER A 59 36.14 39.38 -0.67
C SER A 59 36.98 38.16 -0.29
N GLU A 60 37.60 38.15 0.90
CA GLU A 60 38.39 37.01 1.39
C GLU A 60 37.54 35.74 1.53
N ASN A 61 36.32 35.85 2.10
CA ASN A 61 35.37 34.74 2.15
C ASN A 61 35.07 34.17 0.75
N ALA A 62 34.75 35.03 -0.23
CA ALA A 62 34.44 34.62 -1.59
C ALA A 62 35.64 33.90 -2.26
N VAL A 63 36.87 34.38 -2.02
CA VAL A 63 38.11 33.73 -2.49
C VAL A 63 38.29 32.34 -1.85
N GLN A 64 38.03 32.17 -0.54
CA GLN A 64 38.12 30.85 0.10
C GLN A 64 37.07 29.86 -0.42
N VAL A 65 35.84 30.31 -0.68
CA VAL A 65 34.78 29.48 -1.26
C VAL A 65 35.11 29.11 -2.70
N HIS A 66 35.58 30.04 -3.53
CA HIS A 66 36.01 29.74 -4.89
C HIS A 66 37.20 28.75 -4.91
N ARG A 67 38.18 28.93 -4.01
CA ARG A 67 39.30 27.99 -3.84
C ARG A 67 38.82 26.58 -3.46
N LEU A 68 37.84 26.47 -2.55
CA LEU A 68 37.23 25.20 -2.17
C LEU A 68 36.56 24.54 -3.38
N MET A 69 35.67 25.25 -4.08
CA MET A 69 34.91 24.73 -5.23
C MET A 69 35.83 24.29 -6.38
N THR A 70 36.90 25.05 -6.65
CA THR A 70 37.93 24.69 -7.63
C THR A 70 38.70 23.44 -7.20
N ARG A 71 39.04 23.30 -5.90
CA ARG A 71 39.71 22.10 -5.38
C ARG A 71 38.79 20.87 -5.42
N LEU A 72 37.50 21.01 -5.09
CA LEU A 72 36.52 19.93 -5.20
C LEU A 72 36.34 19.49 -6.66
N SER A 73 36.25 20.42 -7.60
CA SER A 73 36.21 20.13 -9.04
C SER A 73 37.45 19.37 -9.52
N SER A 74 38.64 19.78 -9.06
CA SER A 74 39.91 19.10 -9.35
C SER A 74 39.95 17.68 -8.78
N LEU A 75 39.50 17.46 -7.53
CA LEU A 75 39.44 16.13 -6.92
C LEU A 75 38.40 15.21 -7.59
N LEU A 76 37.29 15.78 -8.11
CA LEU A 76 36.27 15.04 -8.86
C LEU A 76 36.78 14.52 -10.21
N GLN A 77 37.76 15.22 -10.79
CA GLN A 77 38.44 14.85 -12.04
C GLN A 77 39.73 14.03 -11.81
N ASP A 78 40.17 13.86 -10.56
CA ASP A 78 41.41 13.15 -10.23
C ASP A 78 41.40 11.70 -10.77
N ARG A 79 42.60 11.17 -11.04
CA ARG A 79 42.83 9.80 -11.51
C ARG A 79 42.60 8.77 -10.39
N SER A 80 42.81 9.14 -9.12
CA SER A 80 42.58 8.25 -7.98
C SER A 80 41.08 8.11 -7.61
N PRO A 81 40.58 6.90 -7.29
CA PRO A 81 39.22 6.74 -6.77
C PRO A 81 39.04 7.37 -5.37
N GLU A 82 40.11 7.46 -4.57
CA GLU A 82 40.10 8.08 -3.24
C GLU A 82 39.81 9.59 -3.30
N GLY A 83 40.40 10.28 -4.28
CA GLY A 83 40.17 11.70 -4.54
C GLY A 83 38.74 11.96 -5.00
N ARG A 84 38.25 11.15 -5.94
CA ARG A 84 36.87 11.22 -6.42
C ARG A 84 35.87 10.95 -5.29
N TRP A 85 36.08 9.91 -4.48
CA TRP A 85 35.21 9.62 -3.32
C TRP A 85 35.14 10.78 -2.33
N THR A 86 36.29 11.33 -1.95
CA THR A 86 36.38 12.52 -1.08
C THR A 86 35.63 13.71 -1.69
N ALA A 87 35.81 13.97 -2.99
CA ALA A 87 35.14 15.06 -3.68
C ALA A 87 33.61 14.93 -3.60
N VAL A 88 33.06 13.74 -3.89
CA VAL A 88 31.60 13.52 -3.85
C VAL A 88 31.02 13.83 -2.46
N VAL A 89 31.61 13.29 -1.39
CA VAL A 89 31.12 13.51 -0.01
C VAL A 89 31.17 14.98 0.39
N LEU A 90 32.26 15.68 0.05
CA LEU A 90 32.42 17.10 0.40
C LEU A 90 31.57 18.03 -0.47
N ILE A 91 31.29 17.67 -1.72
CA ILE A 91 30.32 18.39 -2.56
C ILE A 91 28.92 18.30 -1.94
N LYS A 92 28.49 17.11 -1.47
CA LYS A 92 27.21 16.97 -0.76
C LYS A 92 27.15 17.90 0.45
N ALA A 93 28.17 17.87 1.31
CA ALA A 93 28.23 18.71 2.51
C ALA A 93 28.26 20.21 2.19
N ALA A 94 29.02 20.63 1.18
CA ALA A 94 29.13 22.03 0.77
C ALA A 94 27.81 22.56 0.17
N VAL A 95 27.10 21.75 -0.62
CA VAL A 95 25.80 22.10 -1.19
C VAL A 95 24.72 22.21 -0.11
N GLU A 96 24.68 21.27 0.84
CA GLU A 96 23.73 21.31 1.95
C GLU A 96 23.97 22.50 2.90
N ALA A 97 25.24 22.87 3.12
CA ALA A 97 25.61 23.97 3.99
C ALA A 97 25.47 25.36 3.34
N GLY A 98 25.82 25.49 2.06
CA GLY A 98 25.83 26.77 1.34
C GLY A 98 24.56 27.12 0.57
N GLN A 99 23.63 26.16 0.45
CA GLN A 99 22.31 26.37 -0.16
C GLN A 99 22.41 27.09 -1.52
N TRP A 100 21.65 28.16 -1.75
CA TRP A 100 21.53 28.86 -3.03
C TRP A 100 22.87 29.29 -3.66
N GLU A 101 23.80 29.82 -2.87
CA GLU A 101 25.08 30.37 -3.38
C GLU A 101 26.01 29.28 -3.94
N ILE A 102 26.03 28.10 -3.31
CA ILE A 102 26.77 26.95 -3.82
C ILE A 102 25.99 26.23 -4.93
N LEU A 103 24.65 26.14 -4.81
CA LEU A 103 23.81 25.52 -5.83
C LEU A 103 23.91 26.23 -7.19
N ARG A 104 23.88 27.57 -7.25
CA ARG A 104 23.97 28.32 -8.53
C ARG A 104 25.28 28.12 -9.29
N SER A 105 26.31 27.57 -8.65
CA SER A 105 27.61 27.26 -9.27
C SER A 105 27.88 25.75 -9.38
N CYS A 106 26.91 24.88 -9.06
CA CYS A 106 27.12 23.43 -9.01
C CYS A 106 27.00 22.71 -10.37
N GLU A 107 26.58 23.39 -11.45
CA GLU A 107 26.41 22.79 -12.78
C GLU A 107 27.63 21.98 -13.30
N PRO A 108 28.89 22.45 -13.19
CA PRO A 108 30.06 21.65 -13.57
C PRO A 108 30.28 20.44 -12.65
N LEU A 109 29.94 20.57 -11.36
CA LEU A 109 30.02 19.47 -10.38
C LEU A 109 28.98 18.40 -10.69
N VAL A 110 27.75 18.77 -11.06
CA VAL A 110 26.69 17.84 -11.49
C VAL A 110 27.14 17.04 -12.70
N ARG A 111 27.71 17.69 -13.73
CA ARG A 111 28.29 17.00 -14.90
C ARG A 111 29.40 16.01 -14.49
N GLY A 112 30.31 16.43 -13.62
CA GLY A 112 31.40 15.58 -13.11
C GLY A 112 30.91 14.39 -12.27
N LEU A 113 29.86 14.59 -11.47
CA LEU A 113 29.22 13.54 -10.67
C LEU A 113 28.50 12.51 -11.55
N ILE A 114 27.80 12.93 -12.61
CA ILE A 114 27.20 12.03 -13.60
C ILE A 114 28.31 11.20 -14.29
N ALA A 115 29.43 11.82 -14.66
CA ALA A 115 30.57 11.13 -15.26
C ALA A 115 31.26 10.11 -14.32
N ILE A 116 31.08 10.19 -13.00
CA ILE A 116 31.57 9.16 -12.06
C ILE A 116 30.74 7.87 -12.14
N LEU A 117 29.46 7.96 -12.50
CA LEU A 117 28.60 6.78 -12.64
C LEU A 117 29.10 5.85 -13.77
N THR A 118 29.64 6.41 -14.84
CA THR A 118 30.17 5.66 -16.00
C THR A 118 31.62 5.19 -15.82
N LYS A 119 32.44 5.85 -14.98
CA LYS A 119 33.82 5.45 -14.68
C LYS A 119 33.91 4.08 -13.97
N PRO A 120 35.05 3.36 -14.03
CA PRO A 120 35.30 2.14 -13.25
C PRO A 120 35.62 2.47 -11.77
N ASP A 121 34.72 3.20 -11.12
CA ASP A 121 34.82 3.60 -9.72
C ASP A 121 34.26 2.55 -8.74
N PRO A 122 34.78 2.49 -7.48
CA PRO A 122 34.23 1.63 -6.44
C PRO A 122 32.73 1.85 -6.18
N ASN A 123 32.06 0.78 -5.74
CA ASN A 123 30.61 0.80 -5.47
C ASN A 123 30.20 1.90 -4.48
N SER A 124 31.03 2.18 -3.46
CA SER A 124 30.81 3.24 -2.49
C SER A 124 30.79 4.64 -3.12
N THR A 125 31.72 4.92 -4.04
CA THR A 125 31.80 6.19 -4.79
C THR A 125 30.55 6.39 -5.65
N LYS A 126 30.12 5.35 -6.37
CA LYS A 126 28.92 5.41 -7.22
C LYS A 126 27.63 5.57 -6.41
N LYS A 127 27.47 4.84 -5.30
CA LYS A 127 26.33 5.02 -4.38
C LYS A 127 26.28 6.45 -3.83
N MET A 128 27.41 6.97 -3.35
CA MET A 128 27.45 8.35 -2.84
C MET A 128 27.20 9.39 -3.95
N ALA A 129 27.64 9.14 -5.18
CA ALA A 129 27.37 10.03 -6.31
C ALA A 129 25.86 10.07 -6.65
N LEU A 130 25.17 8.94 -6.64
CA LEU A 130 23.71 8.87 -6.80
C LEU A 130 22.99 9.67 -5.69
N ILE A 131 23.36 9.45 -4.42
CA ILE A 131 22.79 10.20 -3.27
C ILE A 131 23.02 11.70 -3.44
N THR A 132 24.24 12.10 -3.82
CA THR A 132 24.62 13.51 -3.95
C THR A 132 23.88 14.19 -5.10
N LEU A 133 23.74 13.52 -6.25
CA LEU A 133 22.98 14.03 -7.40
C LEU A 133 21.49 14.19 -7.08
N THR A 134 20.87 13.16 -6.50
CA THR A 134 19.47 13.20 -6.05
C THR A 134 19.25 14.34 -5.05
N ARG A 135 20.19 14.53 -4.10
CA ARG A 135 20.14 15.60 -3.12
C ARG A 135 20.30 16.99 -3.74
N ILE A 136 21.20 17.17 -4.72
CA ILE A 136 21.33 18.43 -5.46
C ILE A 136 20.01 18.77 -6.16
N PHE A 137 19.43 17.83 -6.91
CA PHE A 137 18.16 18.05 -7.61
C PHE A 137 16.99 18.31 -6.65
N HIS A 138 16.96 17.68 -5.48
CA HIS A 138 15.99 17.99 -4.45
C HIS A 138 16.14 19.42 -3.91
N LEU A 139 17.38 19.89 -3.71
CA LEU A 139 17.64 21.23 -3.16
C LEU A 139 17.43 22.35 -4.19
N THR A 140 17.60 22.11 -5.49
CA THR A 140 17.25 23.10 -6.53
C THR A 140 15.74 23.34 -6.62
N TYR A 141 14.89 22.43 -6.14
CA TYR A 141 13.42 22.54 -6.24
C TYR A 141 12.85 23.87 -5.69
N GLN A 142 13.47 24.43 -4.65
CA GLN A 142 13.05 25.71 -4.06
C GLN A 142 13.35 26.93 -4.96
N TYR A 143 14.11 26.75 -6.05
CA TYR A 143 14.64 27.81 -6.90
C TYR A 143 14.33 27.52 -8.38
N PRO A 144 13.20 28.00 -8.93
CA PRO A 144 12.77 27.68 -10.30
C PRO A 144 13.77 28.02 -11.40
N THR A 145 14.66 29.00 -11.20
CA THR A 145 15.77 29.30 -12.12
C THR A 145 16.78 28.16 -12.15
N LEU A 146 17.24 27.69 -10.99
CA LEU A 146 18.19 26.58 -10.87
C LEU A 146 17.61 25.25 -11.38
N VAL A 147 16.29 25.05 -11.26
CA VAL A 147 15.61 23.91 -11.90
C VAL A 147 15.73 23.97 -13.42
N ARG A 148 15.62 25.15 -14.04
CA ARG A 148 15.75 25.34 -15.51
C ARG A 148 17.20 25.28 -15.98
N GLU A 149 18.12 25.85 -15.23
CA GLU A 149 19.54 26.00 -15.59
C GLU A 149 20.36 24.74 -15.29
N ILE A 150 20.07 24.02 -14.20
CA ILE A 150 20.91 22.91 -13.72
C ILE A 150 20.17 21.58 -13.81
N THR A 151 18.99 21.46 -13.18
CA THR A 151 18.31 20.17 -13.03
C THR A 151 17.73 19.65 -14.34
N THR A 152 16.86 20.42 -14.99
CA THR A 152 16.21 20.03 -16.26
C THR A 152 17.20 19.55 -17.34
N PRO A 153 18.31 20.27 -17.65
CA PRO A 153 19.26 19.80 -18.66
C PRO A 153 20.15 18.63 -18.19
N SER A 154 20.41 18.48 -16.88
CA SER A 154 21.27 17.39 -16.37
C SER A 154 20.52 16.08 -16.12
N LEU A 155 19.21 16.16 -15.84
CA LEU A 155 18.38 15.03 -15.43
C LEU A 155 18.26 13.90 -16.47
N PRO A 156 18.12 14.16 -17.80
CA PRO A 156 18.15 13.10 -18.81
C PRO A 156 19.46 12.30 -18.83
N GLY A 157 20.59 12.99 -18.65
CA GLY A 157 21.91 12.37 -18.54
C GLY A 157 22.05 11.52 -17.28
N PHE A 158 21.57 12.04 -16.15
CA PHE A 158 21.50 11.30 -14.89
C PHE A 158 20.65 10.03 -14.99
N VAL A 159 19.40 10.13 -15.48
CA VAL A 159 18.49 8.97 -15.62
C VAL A 159 19.10 7.91 -16.52
N THR A 160 19.69 8.31 -17.65
CA THR A 160 20.39 7.39 -18.56
C THR A 160 21.56 6.70 -17.88
N SER A 161 22.43 7.44 -17.18
CA SER A 161 23.58 6.86 -16.45
C SER A 161 23.15 5.94 -15.31
N ALA A 162 22.12 6.31 -14.54
CA ALA A 162 21.59 5.52 -13.44
C ALA A 162 20.96 4.20 -13.93
N LEU A 163 20.13 4.25 -14.98
CA LEU A 163 19.58 3.03 -15.60
C LEU A 163 20.70 2.13 -16.16
N ASN A 164 21.76 2.71 -16.73
CA ASN A 164 22.91 1.95 -17.24
C ASN A 164 23.77 1.29 -16.13
N LEU A 165 23.62 1.67 -14.85
CA LEU A 165 24.25 0.94 -13.74
C LEU A 165 23.56 -0.40 -13.48
N ILE A 166 22.23 -0.45 -13.60
CA ILE A 166 21.40 -1.58 -13.20
C ILE A 166 20.92 -2.44 -14.38
N SER A 167 20.98 -1.91 -15.60
CA SER A 167 20.47 -2.57 -16.81
C SER A 167 21.38 -2.39 -18.02
N VAL A 168 21.18 -3.20 -19.05
CA VAL A 168 21.72 -3.03 -20.40
C VAL A 168 20.55 -2.78 -21.35
N LYS A 169 20.69 -1.82 -22.25
CA LYS A 169 19.82 -1.65 -23.42
C LYS A 169 20.49 -2.36 -24.60
N ALA A 170 19.84 -3.35 -25.19
CA ALA A 170 20.28 -3.93 -26.46
C ALA A 170 20.00 -2.94 -27.60
N SER A 171 20.84 -2.88 -28.62
CA SER A 171 20.67 -1.90 -29.72
C SER A 171 19.42 -2.16 -30.58
N SER A 172 18.85 -3.37 -30.51
CA SER A 172 17.71 -3.84 -31.30
C SER A 172 16.37 -3.86 -30.55
N GLU A 173 16.34 -3.68 -29.22
CA GLU A 173 15.13 -3.83 -28.40
C GLU A 173 14.82 -2.54 -27.60
N PRO A 174 13.54 -2.14 -27.48
CA PRO A 174 13.14 -1.04 -26.59
C PRO A 174 13.20 -1.42 -25.10
N VAL A 175 13.28 -2.72 -24.80
CA VAL A 175 13.31 -3.32 -23.46
C VAL A 175 14.73 -3.27 -22.88
N ARG A 176 14.85 -2.86 -21.61
CA ARG A 176 16.10 -2.96 -20.85
C ARG A 176 16.16 -4.29 -20.10
N ARG A 177 17.26 -5.03 -20.25
CA ARG A 177 17.51 -6.27 -19.50
C ARG A 177 18.30 -5.94 -18.23
N LEU A 178 17.85 -6.39 -17.07
CA LEU A 178 18.52 -6.15 -15.80
C LEU A 178 19.88 -6.86 -15.75
N LYS A 179 20.89 -6.22 -15.17
CA LYS A 179 22.20 -6.84 -14.93
C LYS A 179 22.15 -7.71 -13.67
N PRO A 180 22.63 -8.96 -13.71
CA PRO A 180 22.63 -9.84 -12.54
C PRO A 180 23.49 -9.25 -11.41
N HIS A 181 23.02 -9.43 -10.17
CA HIS A 181 23.72 -9.08 -8.92
C HIS A 181 24.28 -7.64 -8.83
N THR A 182 23.62 -6.63 -9.43
CA THR A 182 24.09 -5.25 -9.29
C THR A 182 23.78 -4.67 -7.91
N PRO A 183 24.77 -4.11 -7.17
CA PRO A 183 24.55 -3.57 -5.83
C PRO A 183 23.87 -2.19 -5.83
N PHE A 184 23.37 -1.74 -6.98
CA PHE A 184 22.84 -0.41 -7.23
C PHE A 184 21.32 -0.38 -7.45
N VAL A 185 20.63 -1.52 -7.56
CA VAL A 185 19.19 -1.56 -7.90
C VAL A 185 18.38 -0.69 -6.95
N GLU A 186 18.39 -1.02 -5.66
CA GLU A 186 17.63 -0.31 -4.61
C GLU A 186 17.82 1.22 -4.68
N ILE A 187 19.06 1.69 -4.69
CA ILE A 187 19.41 3.11 -4.62
C ILE A 187 19.12 3.87 -5.92
N VAL A 188 19.16 3.19 -7.08
CA VAL A 188 18.70 3.78 -8.34
C VAL A 188 17.19 3.89 -8.35
N LEU A 189 16.45 2.85 -7.93
CA LEU A 189 14.98 2.92 -7.89
C LEU A 189 14.49 3.97 -6.88
N GLN A 190 15.12 4.09 -5.71
CA GLN A 190 14.85 5.16 -4.72
C GLN A 190 15.07 6.55 -5.34
N ALA A 191 16.23 6.77 -5.98
CA ALA A 191 16.56 8.04 -6.63
C ALA A 191 15.58 8.41 -7.76
N LEU A 192 15.17 7.44 -8.59
CA LEU A 192 14.17 7.68 -9.63
C LEU A 192 12.79 7.97 -9.02
N GLY A 193 12.38 7.28 -7.95
CA GLY A 193 11.13 7.51 -7.22
C GLY A 193 11.02 8.87 -6.54
N GLU A 194 12.10 9.37 -5.95
CA GLU A 194 12.10 10.72 -5.35
C GLU A 194 11.97 11.85 -6.41
N LEU A 195 12.51 11.63 -7.60
CA LEU A 195 12.61 12.64 -8.66
C LEU A 195 11.43 12.62 -9.63
N ILE A 196 10.81 11.46 -9.88
CA ILE A 196 9.72 11.31 -10.87
C ILE A 196 8.49 12.17 -10.52
N VAL A 197 8.13 12.22 -9.23
CA VAL A 197 6.97 13.00 -8.74
C VAL A 197 7.20 14.51 -8.90
N ARG A 198 8.47 14.97 -8.88
CA ARG A 198 8.84 16.39 -8.97
C ARG A 198 9.17 16.86 -10.38
N HIS A 199 9.63 15.96 -11.24
CA HIS A 199 10.03 16.27 -12.63
C HIS A 199 9.37 15.35 -13.68
N PRO A 200 8.05 15.07 -13.60
CA PRO A 200 7.39 14.03 -14.40
C PRO A 200 7.55 14.21 -15.91
N THR A 201 7.51 15.47 -16.38
CA THR A 201 7.69 15.81 -17.81
C THR A 201 9.07 15.42 -18.35
N THR A 202 10.11 15.46 -17.53
CA THR A 202 11.48 15.06 -17.91
C THR A 202 11.68 13.55 -17.86
N PHE A 203 10.90 12.85 -17.02
CA PHE A 203 10.90 11.39 -16.92
C PHE A 203 10.08 10.70 -18.03
N ARG A 204 9.09 11.38 -18.63
CA ARG A 204 8.21 10.81 -19.67
C ARG A 204 8.94 10.06 -20.81
N PRO A 205 10.05 10.55 -21.42
CA PRO A 205 10.77 9.81 -22.46
C PRO A 205 11.44 8.51 -21.98
N PHE A 206 11.56 8.33 -20.65
CA PHE A 206 12.18 7.18 -20.01
C PHE A 206 11.15 6.23 -19.36
N SER A 207 9.85 6.57 -19.35
CA SER A 207 8.83 5.78 -18.63
C SER A 207 8.81 4.32 -19.05
N ALA A 208 8.75 4.02 -20.35
CA ALA A 208 8.77 2.65 -20.88
C ALA A 208 10.06 1.90 -20.53
N GLN A 209 11.21 2.59 -20.53
CA GLN A 209 12.49 2.00 -20.13
C GLN A 209 12.50 1.63 -18.65
N ILE A 210 11.99 2.53 -17.79
CA ILE A 210 11.85 2.29 -16.34
C ILE A 210 10.86 1.14 -16.10
N HIS A 211 9.66 1.20 -16.71
CA HIS A 211 8.62 0.17 -16.64
C HIS A 211 9.16 -1.23 -16.95
N SER A 212 9.94 -1.37 -18.03
CA SER A 212 10.55 -2.67 -18.39
C SER A 212 11.51 -3.22 -17.32
N VAL A 213 12.25 -2.35 -16.63
CA VAL A 213 13.13 -2.74 -15.52
C VAL A 213 12.33 -3.13 -14.28
N LEU A 214 11.23 -2.44 -14.00
CA LEU A 214 10.36 -2.73 -12.85
C LEU A 214 9.64 -4.07 -13.01
N LEU A 215 9.05 -4.33 -14.18
CA LEU A 215 8.40 -5.61 -14.49
C LEU A 215 9.39 -6.79 -14.39
N ALA A 216 10.65 -6.58 -14.78
CA ALA A 216 11.71 -7.59 -14.64
C ALA A 216 12.12 -7.86 -13.18
N ILE A 217 11.78 -6.97 -12.24
CA ILE A 217 12.01 -7.16 -10.79
C ILE A 217 10.76 -7.77 -10.14
N ILE A 218 9.59 -7.17 -10.38
CA ILE A 218 8.30 -7.58 -9.81
C ILE A 218 7.89 -8.98 -10.30
N GLY A 219 8.16 -9.31 -11.56
CA GLY A 219 7.86 -10.61 -12.17
C GLY A 219 8.96 -11.66 -12.04
N SER A 220 10.03 -11.41 -11.27
CA SER A 220 11.16 -12.34 -11.18
C SER A 220 10.88 -13.48 -10.21
N THR A 221 10.68 -14.68 -10.74
CA THR A 221 10.62 -15.92 -9.96
C THR A 221 12.02 -16.47 -9.65
N SER A 222 13.02 -16.14 -10.48
CA SER A 222 14.43 -16.43 -10.23
C SER A 222 15.35 -15.51 -11.07
N PRO A 223 16.34 -14.82 -10.46
CA PRO A 223 16.64 -14.78 -9.02
C PRO A 223 15.59 -13.99 -8.23
N CYS A 224 15.35 -14.39 -6.98
CA CYS A 224 14.53 -13.61 -6.06
C CYS A 224 15.28 -12.34 -5.62
N PHE A 225 14.58 -11.21 -5.59
CA PHE A 225 15.11 -9.92 -5.11
C PHE A 225 14.78 -9.72 -3.63
N PRO A 226 15.64 -9.07 -2.82
CA PRO A 226 15.33 -8.74 -1.44
C PRO A 226 14.09 -7.83 -1.35
N ASP A 227 13.22 -8.03 -0.36
CA ASP A 227 11.97 -7.27 -0.19
C ASP A 227 12.15 -5.75 -0.32
N PRO A 228 13.17 -5.09 0.28
CA PRO A 228 13.35 -3.64 0.13
C PRO A 228 13.55 -3.16 -1.32
N VAL A 229 14.08 -4.02 -2.20
CA VAL A 229 14.22 -3.72 -3.63
C VAL A 229 12.88 -3.80 -4.33
N VAL A 230 12.09 -4.83 -4.01
CA VAL A 230 10.77 -5.09 -4.60
C VAL A 230 9.77 -4.02 -4.16
N ASP A 231 9.79 -3.65 -2.87
CA ASP A 231 9.03 -2.56 -2.27
C ASP A 231 9.21 -1.22 -3.01
N VAL A 232 10.46 -0.86 -3.31
CA VAL A 232 10.77 0.36 -4.04
C VAL A 232 10.39 0.22 -5.51
N ALA A 233 10.51 -0.99 -6.09
CA ALA A 233 10.07 -1.24 -7.46
C ALA A 233 8.56 -1.09 -7.64
N GLU A 234 7.74 -1.61 -6.73
CA GLU A 234 6.28 -1.44 -6.73
C GLU A 234 5.88 0.02 -6.54
N ARG A 235 6.45 0.72 -5.55
CA ARG A 235 6.17 2.15 -5.33
C ARG A 235 6.55 3.01 -6.53
N LEU A 236 7.69 2.72 -7.18
CA LEU A 236 8.09 3.39 -8.41
C LEU A 236 7.19 3.01 -9.60
N PHE A 237 6.74 1.76 -9.69
CA PHE A 237 5.80 1.29 -10.72
C PHE A 237 4.49 2.06 -10.64
N VAL A 238 3.87 2.11 -9.46
CA VAL A 238 2.67 2.93 -9.25
C VAL A 238 2.99 4.39 -9.55
N SER A 239 4.13 4.93 -9.10
CA SER A 239 4.52 6.33 -9.33
C SER A 239 4.71 6.72 -10.80
N LEU A 240 4.85 5.78 -11.74
CA LEU A 240 4.96 6.06 -13.18
C LEU A 240 3.76 6.86 -13.73
N HIS A 241 2.57 6.73 -13.14
CA HIS A 241 1.37 7.47 -13.56
C HIS A 241 1.56 9.01 -13.56
N HIS A 242 2.51 9.53 -12.78
CA HIS A 242 2.85 10.95 -12.83
C HIS A 242 3.45 11.39 -14.18
N CYS A 243 4.07 10.48 -14.93
CA CYS A 243 4.66 10.76 -16.24
C CYS A 243 3.62 10.93 -17.36
N ALA A 244 2.34 10.63 -17.11
CA ALA A 244 1.26 10.71 -18.08
C ALA A 244 1.23 12.04 -18.85
N PRO A 245 0.84 12.05 -20.13
CA PRO A 245 0.57 13.28 -20.85
C PRO A 245 -0.69 13.97 -20.32
N LYS A 246 -0.68 15.31 -20.23
CA LYS A 246 -1.84 16.22 -20.11
C LYS A 246 -3.04 15.66 -19.31
N ASN A 247 -2.97 15.71 -17.98
CA ASN A 247 -4.02 15.29 -17.03
C ASN A 247 -4.44 13.81 -17.06
N ALA A 248 -3.89 12.97 -17.95
CA ALA A 248 -4.21 11.54 -18.01
C ALA A 248 -3.59 10.70 -16.87
N SER A 249 -3.00 11.31 -15.85
CA SER A 249 -2.35 10.61 -14.73
C SER A 249 -3.33 9.76 -13.92
N THR A 250 -4.56 10.24 -13.74
CA THR A 250 -5.64 9.46 -13.10
C THR A 250 -6.08 8.29 -13.97
N ASP A 251 -6.12 8.46 -15.29
CA ASP A 251 -6.50 7.38 -16.22
C ASP A 251 -5.39 6.32 -16.35
N GLU A 252 -4.12 6.73 -16.37
CA GLU A 252 -2.96 5.83 -16.39
C GLU A 252 -2.87 5.03 -15.08
N TRP A 253 -3.08 5.68 -13.92
CA TRP A 253 -3.19 5.00 -12.61
C TRP A 253 -4.31 3.95 -12.62
N LYS A 254 -5.51 4.35 -13.09
CA LYS A 254 -6.68 3.46 -13.15
C LYS A 254 -6.47 2.30 -14.11
N SER A 255 -5.89 2.56 -15.28
CA SER A 255 -5.56 1.55 -16.27
C SER A 255 -4.54 0.55 -15.71
N ALA A 256 -3.47 1.00 -15.06
CA ALA A 256 -2.47 0.12 -14.46
C ALA A 256 -3.06 -0.73 -13.31
N CYS A 257 -3.93 -0.15 -12.48
CA CYS A 257 -4.67 -0.88 -11.45
C CYS A 257 -5.58 -1.97 -12.06
N HIS A 258 -6.36 -1.64 -13.10
CA HIS A 258 -7.20 -2.59 -13.82
C HIS A 258 -6.40 -3.71 -14.50
N MET A 259 -5.26 -3.40 -15.14
CA MET A 259 -4.37 -4.41 -15.73
C MET A 259 -3.74 -5.32 -14.67
N THR A 260 -3.48 -4.79 -13.47
CA THR A 260 -3.02 -5.59 -12.34
C THR A 260 -4.11 -6.58 -11.89
N ILE A 261 -5.36 -6.13 -11.73
CA ILE A 261 -6.52 -7.00 -11.42
C ILE A 261 -6.71 -8.09 -12.49
N ALA A 262 -6.62 -7.73 -13.77
CA ALA A 262 -6.70 -8.68 -14.89
C ALA A 262 -5.57 -9.72 -14.84
N SER A 263 -4.33 -9.29 -14.59
CA SER A 263 -3.17 -10.17 -14.39
C SER A 263 -3.35 -11.13 -13.21
N VAL A 264 -3.97 -10.70 -12.10
CA VAL A 264 -4.31 -11.61 -10.98
C VAL A 264 -5.32 -12.66 -11.43
N HIS A 265 -6.37 -12.28 -12.16
CA HIS A 265 -7.36 -13.22 -12.67
C HIS A 265 -6.79 -14.21 -13.71
N GLU A 266 -5.89 -13.79 -14.59
CA GLU A 266 -5.19 -14.64 -15.57
C GLU A 266 -4.23 -15.63 -14.88
N THR A 267 -3.51 -15.15 -13.85
CA THR A 267 -2.63 -15.99 -13.04
C THR A 267 -3.45 -16.99 -12.22
N ALA A 268 -4.53 -16.56 -11.57
CA ALA A 268 -5.43 -17.41 -10.79
C ALA A 268 -6.08 -18.51 -11.66
N GLN A 269 -6.48 -18.18 -12.89
CA GLN A 269 -7.01 -19.16 -13.85
C GLN A 269 -6.03 -20.31 -14.12
N SER A 270 -4.73 -20.00 -14.11
CA SER A 270 -3.67 -20.98 -14.36
C SER A 270 -3.30 -21.75 -13.09
N VAL A 271 -3.28 -21.09 -11.92
CA VAL A 271 -2.94 -21.69 -10.61
C VAL A 271 -4.08 -22.59 -10.08
N PHE A 272 -5.34 -22.19 -10.23
CA PHE A 272 -6.51 -22.92 -9.72
C PHE A 272 -7.02 -24.01 -10.67
N ARG A 273 -6.34 -24.27 -11.80
CA ARG A 273 -6.76 -25.21 -12.84
C ARG A 273 -7.08 -26.63 -12.36
N SER A 274 -6.51 -27.05 -11.23
CA SER A 274 -6.70 -28.37 -10.60
C SER A 274 -8.04 -28.51 -9.84
N VAL A 275 -8.82 -27.43 -9.78
CA VAL A 275 -10.11 -27.32 -9.11
C VAL A 275 -11.15 -26.76 -10.08
N VAL A 276 -12.41 -27.18 -9.94
CA VAL A 276 -13.54 -26.55 -10.62
C VAL A 276 -14.02 -25.38 -9.76
N GLU A 277 -13.72 -24.15 -10.18
CA GLU A 277 -14.18 -22.94 -9.50
C GLU A 277 -15.71 -22.79 -9.59
N GLN A 278 -16.35 -22.44 -8.48
CA GLN A 278 -17.79 -22.13 -8.41
C GLN A 278 -18.08 -20.62 -8.50
N TRP A 279 -17.02 -19.79 -8.49
CA TRP A 279 -17.14 -18.34 -8.64
C TRP A 279 -17.39 -17.96 -10.10
N GLU A 280 -18.25 -16.96 -10.31
CA GLU A 280 -18.46 -16.32 -11.60
C GLU A 280 -18.45 -14.79 -11.40
N SER A 281 -17.50 -14.09 -12.03
CA SER A 281 -17.39 -12.63 -11.94
C SER A 281 -18.68 -11.93 -12.37
N VAL A 282 -19.00 -10.80 -11.74
CA VAL A 282 -20.04 -9.89 -12.25
C VAL A 282 -19.64 -9.25 -13.59
N ASP A 283 -18.33 -9.14 -13.88
CA ASP A 283 -17.83 -8.57 -15.14
C ASP A 283 -17.80 -9.61 -16.29
N PRO A 284 -18.55 -9.40 -17.39
CA PRO A 284 -18.52 -10.28 -18.56
C PRO A 284 -17.21 -10.23 -19.35
N ALA A 285 -16.29 -9.28 -19.10
CA ALA A 285 -14.94 -9.32 -19.64
C ALA A 285 -14.12 -10.45 -18.97
N THR A 286 -14.15 -10.51 -17.64
CA THR A 286 -13.43 -11.52 -16.85
C THR A 286 -13.90 -12.95 -17.16
N ARG A 287 -15.23 -13.16 -17.34
CA ARG A 287 -15.80 -14.45 -17.75
C ARG A 287 -15.23 -15.00 -19.07
N ARG A 288 -14.85 -14.11 -20.01
CA ARG A 288 -14.35 -14.49 -21.34
C ARG A 288 -12.86 -14.82 -21.38
N SER A 289 -12.11 -14.59 -20.30
CA SER A 289 -10.67 -14.92 -20.24
C SER A 289 -10.37 -16.37 -19.85
N ALA A 290 -11.41 -17.21 -19.65
CA ALA A 290 -11.29 -18.65 -19.44
C ALA A 290 -10.85 -19.38 -20.73
N ARG A 291 -9.59 -19.17 -21.13
CA ARG A 291 -8.94 -19.89 -22.24
C ARG A 291 -8.87 -21.39 -21.92
N SER A 292 -8.96 -22.22 -22.95
CA SER A 292 -8.70 -23.66 -22.82
C SER A 292 -7.23 -23.89 -22.44
N SER A 293 -6.96 -24.16 -21.16
CA SER A 293 -5.62 -24.55 -20.71
C SER A 293 -5.24 -25.89 -21.32
N ASP A 294 -4.03 -25.98 -21.87
CA ASP A 294 -3.46 -27.24 -22.31
C ASP A 294 -3.03 -28.06 -21.07
N TYR A 295 -3.94 -28.90 -20.57
CA TYR A 295 -3.74 -29.73 -19.39
C TYR A 295 -2.65 -30.80 -19.54
N THR A 296 -2.07 -30.97 -20.74
CA THR A 296 -0.91 -31.86 -20.95
C THR A 296 0.42 -31.26 -20.49
N LYS A 297 0.45 -29.93 -20.26
CA LYS A 297 1.65 -29.19 -19.85
C LYS A 297 1.64 -28.84 -18.37
N GLU A 298 2.83 -28.64 -17.80
CA GLU A 298 2.99 -28.13 -16.44
C GLU A 298 2.26 -26.79 -16.23
N VAL A 299 1.96 -26.46 -14.97
CA VAL A 299 1.33 -25.18 -14.62
C VAL A 299 2.22 -24.05 -15.08
N GLY A 300 1.66 -23.09 -15.82
CA GLY A 300 2.39 -21.90 -16.21
C GLY A 300 1.52 -20.90 -16.94
N GLY A 301 1.91 -19.63 -16.87
CA GLY A 301 1.35 -18.55 -17.67
C GLY A 301 2.37 -18.05 -18.69
N GLN A 302 1.88 -17.66 -19.87
CA GLN A 302 2.66 -16.82 -20.78
C GLN A 302 2.68 -15.37 -20.28
N GLY A 303 3.27 -14.47 -21.07
CA GLY A 303 3.23 -13.03 -20.75
C GLY A 303 1.80 -12.50 -20.65
N ASP A 304 1.54 -11.62 -19.71
CA ASP A 304 0.19 -11.14 -19.37
C ASP A 304 -0.07 -9.69 -19.83
N ALA A 305 -1.29 -9.21 -19.57
CA ALA A 305 -1.71 -7.85 -19.87
C ALA A 305 -0.91 -6.74 -19.16
N LEU A 306 -0.19 -7.06 -18.07
CA LEU A 306 0.69 -6.13 -17.35
C LEU A 306 2.12 -6.10 -17.96
N GLY A 307 2.44 -7.07 -18.81
CA GLY A 307 3.76 -7.24 -19.43
C GLY A 307 4.74 -8.07 -18.59
N LEU A 308 4.28 -8.73 -17.53
CA LEU A 308 5.11 -9.64 -16.73
C LEU A 308 5.46 -10.89 -17.55
N GLY A 309 6.69 -11.41 -17.41
CA GLY A 309 7.20 -12.54 -18.18
C GLY A 309 6.47 -13.87 -17.92
N ALA A 310 6.85 -14.92 -18.66
CA ALA A 310 6.33 -16.27 -18.46
C ALA A 310 6.80 -16.89 -17.14
N TRP A 311 6.00 -17.80 -16.58
CA TRP A 311 6.30 -18.52 -15.33
C TRP A 311 5.84 -19.98 -15.42
N GLN A 312 6.43 -20.86 -14.59
CA GLN A 312 6.18 -22.31 -14.57
C GLN A 312 6.21 -22.82 -13.12
N SER A 313 5.44 -23.88 -12.82
CA SER A 313 5.10 -24.44 -11.49
C SER A 313 4.03 -23.69 -10.69
N VAL A 314 3.28 -24.42 -9.84
CA VAL A 314 2.27 -23.86 -8.91
C VAL A 314 2.88 -22.76 -8.05
N ASN A 315 4.01 -23.04 -7.40
CA ASN A 315 4.67 -22.12 -6.46
C ASN A 315 5.03 -20.78 -7.10
N ALA A 316 5.59 -20.80 -8.31
CA ALA A 316 5.90 -19.56 -9.04
C ALA A 316 4.64 -18.75 -9.41
N GLY A 317 3.53 -19.43 -9.69
CA GLY A 317 2.23 -18.80 -9.91
C GLY A 317 1.65 -18.19 -8.63
N VAL A 318 1.82 -18.87 -7.49
CA VAL A 318 1.44 -18.37 -6.17
C VAL A 318 2.27 -17.17 -5.77
N ASP A 319 3.60 -17.22 -5.96
CA ASP A 319 4.48 -16.08 -5.71
C ASP A 319 4.07 -14.88 -6.57
N ARG A 320 3.73 -15.09 -7.85
CA ARG A 320 3.18 -14.05 -8.73
C ARG A 320 1.84 -13.51 -8.24
N LEU A 321 0.91 -14.35 -7.76
CA LEU A 321 -0.36 -13.91 -7.18
C LEU A 321 -0.13 -13.04 -5.94
N VAL A 322 0.72 -13.49 -5.01
CA VAL A 322 1.06 -12.74 -3.79
C VAL A 322 1.69 -11.39 -4.15
N MET A 323 2.62 -11.37 -5.12
CA MET A 323 3.23 -10.13 -5.62
C MET A 323 2.22 -9.17 -6.25
N LEU A 324 1.29 -9.67 -7.06
CA LEU A 324 0.26 -8.82 -7.68
C LEU A 324 -0.73 -8.26 -6.65
N LEU A 325 -1.10 -9.04 -5.63
CA LEU A 325 -1.93 -8.56 -4.52
C LEU A 325 -1.20 -7.49 -3.69
N ARG A 326 0.11 -7.65 -3.47
CA ARG A 326 0.97 -6.66 -2.81
C ARG A 326 1.13 -5.37 -3.63
N LEU A 327 1.20 -5.49 -4.95
CA LEU A 327 1.15 -4.36 -5.86
C LEU A 327 -0.21 -3.63 -5.78
N LEU A 328 -1.34 -4.33 -5.66
CA LEU A 328 -2.65 -3.72 -5.42
C LEU A 328 -2.72 -2.97 -4.08
N SER A 329 -2.14 -3.51 -3.00
CA SER A 329 -1.97 -2.74 -1.75
C SER A 329 -1.13 -1.48 -1.97
N THR A 330 -0.04 -1.59 -2.73
CA THR A 330 0.83 -0.44 -3.06
C THR A 330 0.09 0.64 -3.86
N PHE A 331 -0.85 0.27 -4.75
CA PHE A 331 -1.73 1.23 -5.43
C PHE A 331 -2.58 2.02 -4.43
N LEU A 332 -3.13 1.36 -3.40
CA LEU A 332 -3.98 1.97 -2.38
C LEU A 332 -3.21 2.83 -1.35
N GLU A 333 -1.93 2.52 -1.11
CA GLU A 333 -1.07 3.24 -0.16
C GLU A 333 -0.30 4.41 -0.80
N THR A 334 -0.14 4.44 -2.12
CA THR A 334 0.64 5.47 -2.82
C THR A 334 -0.16 6.78 -2.93
N PRO A 335 0.31 7.91 -2.37
CA PRO A 335 -0.38 9.19 -2.50
C PRO A 335 -0.31 9.71 -3.94
N THR A 336 -1.42 10.27 -4.42
CA THR A 336 -1.58 10.81 -5.77
C THR A 336 -1.80 12.32 -5.72
N ALA A 337 -1.33 13.04 -6.75
CA ALA A 337 -1.49 14.50 -6.84
C ALA A 337 -2.92 14.96 -7.21
N SER A 338 -3.83 14.03 -7.46
CA SER A 338 -5.21 14.27 -7.87
C SER A 338 -6.08 13.07 -7.49
N ALA A 339 -7.37 13.27 -7.28
CA ALA A 339 -8.29 12.19 -6.91
C ALA A 339 -8.30 11.08 -7.99
N VAL A 340 -8.31 9.84 -7.52
CA VAL A 340 -8.38 8.62 -8.36
C VAL A 340 -9.62 7.80 -8.03
N ALA A 341 -10.21 7.17 -9.03
CA ALA A 341 -11.38 6.31 -8.86
C ALA A 341 -10.92 4.86 -8.58
N VAL A 342 -10.92 4.47 -7.31
CA VAL A 342 -10.54 3.12 -6.86
C VAL A 342 -11.63 2.10 -7.26
N PRO A 343 -11.30 0.99 -7.94
CA PRO A 343 -12.28 0.00 -8.39
C PRO A 343 -12.65 -1.01 -7.28
N ILE A 344 -13.21 -0.50 -6.17
CA ILE A 344 -13.50 -1.29 -4.95
C ILE A 344 -14.27 -2.58 -5.26
N GLY A 345 -15.30 -2.52 -6.12
CA GLY A 345 -16.09 -3.70 -6.50
C GLY A 345 -15.29 -4.79 -7.21
N ALA A 346 -14.32 -4.42 -8.06
CA ALA A 346 -13.45 -5.38 -8.73
C ALA A 346 -12.41 -5.99 -7.78
N ILE A 347 -11.92 -5.21 -6.80
CA ILE A 347 -11.05 -5.72 -5.74
C ILE A 347 -11.81 -6.74 -4.88
N LEU A 348 -13.05 -6.44 -4.48
CA LEU A 348 -13.88 -7.36 -3.67
C LEU A 348 -14.32 -8.61 -4.43
N ASP A 349 -14.59 -8.53 -5.73
CA ASP A 349 -14.86 -9.68 -6.60
C ASP A 349 -13.62 -10.57 -6.74
N LEU A 350 -12.44 -9.95 -6.93
CA LEU A 350 -11.15 -10.65 -6.96
C LEU A 350 -10.85 -11.36 -5.63
N THR A 351 -10.97 -10.68 -4.49
CA THR A 351 -10.74 -11.33 -3.18
C THR A 351 -11.81 -12.39 -2.89
N SER A 352 -13.06 -12.18 -3.33
CA SER A 352 -14.11 -13.21 -3.23
C SER A 352 -13.77 -14.46 -4.06
N ARG A 353 -13.22 -14.31 -5.27
CA ARG A 353 -12.73 -15.45 -6.08
C ARG A 353 -11.68 -16.22 -5.30
N LEU A 354 -10.61 -15.53 -4.90
CA LEU A 354 -9.45 -16.13 -4.26
C LEU A 354 -9.83 -16.82 -2.94
N THR A 355 -10.65 -16.17 -2.11
CA THR A 355 -11.12 -16.72 -0.81
C THR A 355 -12.21 -17.78 -0.92
N SER A 356 -12.88 -17.93 -2.08
CA SER A 356 -13.87 -19.00 -2.28
C SER A 356 -13.25 -20.40 -2.21
N LEU A 357 -11.97 -20.51 -2.61
CA LEU A 357 -11.22 -21.76 -2.64
C LEU A 357 -10.43 -21.96 -1.33
N THR A 358 -11.04 -22.63 -0.34
CA THR A 358 -10.36 -22.96 0.93
C THR A 358 -9.79 -24.37 0.94
N VAL A 359 -8.77 -24.62 1.79
CA VAL A 359 -8.27 -25.98 2.06
C VAL A 359 -9.42 -26.94 2.42
N PRO A 360 -9.51 -28.15 1.81
CA PRO A 360 -10.58 -29.10 2.08
C PRO A 360 -10.68 -29.49 3.56
N SER A 361 -11.90 -29.46 4.08
CA SER A 361 -12.20 -29.79 5.48
C SER A 361 -13.52 -30.57 5.57
N PRO A 362 -13.78 -31.36 6.62
CA PRO A 362 -15.03 -32.12 6.73
C PRO A 362 -16.25 -31.18 6.71
N GLY A 363 -17.06 -31.29 5.66
CA GLY A 363 -18.19 -30.37 5.38
C GLY A 363 -17.91 -29.25 4.37
N ARG A 364 -16.68 -29.14 3.86
CA ARG A 364 -16.30 -28.26 2.74
C ARG A 364 -15.46 -29.06 1.73
N GLU A 365 -16.14 -29.76 0.85
CA GLU A 365 -15.50 -30.49 -0.25
C GLU A 365 -15.35 -29.60 -1.48
N VAL A 366 -14.13 -29.58 -2.02
CA VAL A 366 -13.78 -28.83 -3.23
C VAL A 366 -13.86 -29.76 -4.43
N GLN A 367 -14.61 -29.40 -5.48
CA GLN A 367 -14.77 -30.23 -6.67
C GLN A 367 -13.44 -30.28 -7.47
N PRO A 368 -12.80 -31.47 -7.60
CA PRO A 368 -11.52 -31.57 -8.28
C PRO A 368 -11.70 -31.59 -9.81
N ASN A 369 -10.75 -30.98 -10.53
CA ASN A 369 -10.61 -31.23 -11.96
C ASN A 369 -9.96 -32.60 -12.17
N GLN A 370 -10.71 -33.54 -12.76
CA GLN A 370 -10.24 -34.92 -13.00
C GLN A 370 -9.12 -35.02 -14.06
N GLN A 371 -8.92 -33.97 -14.86
CA GLN A 371 -7.90 -33.94 -15.91
C GLN A 371 -6.49 -33.66 -15.39
N ILE A 372 -6.34 -33.36 -14.09
CA ILE A 372 -5.10 -32.86 -13.50
C ILE A 372 -4.61 -33.79 -12.38
N SER A 373 -3.29 -33.86 -12.21
CA SER A 373 -2.67 -34.72 -11.22
C SER A 373 -3.11 -34.40 -9.79
N ARG A 374 -3.19 -35.44 -8.96
CA ARG A 374 -3.46 -35.27 -7.52
C ARG A 374 -2.35 -34.46 -6.82
N VAL A 375 -1.10 -34.58 -7.27
CA VAL A 375 0.07 -33.92 -6.68
C VAL A 375 -0.03 -32.40 -6.82
N GLU A 376 -0.28 -31.90 -8.04
CA GLU A 376 -0.46 -30.47 -8.32
C GLU A 376 -1.60 -29.84 -7.49
N ARG A 377 -2.66 -30.61 -7.23
CA ARG A 377 -3.78 -30.19 -6.38
C ARG A 377 -3.40 -30.15 -4.88
N GLU A 378 -2.57 -31.09 -4.42
CA GLU A 378 -2.08 -31.09 -3.04
C GLU A 378 -1.06 -29.97 -2.82
N GLU A 379 -0.21 -29.67 -3.80
CA GLU A 379 0.67 -28.49 -3.83
C GLU A 379 -0.13 -27.17 -3.74
N LEU A 380 -1.19 -27.03 -4.55
CA LEU A 380 -2.08 -25.87 -4.47
C LEU A 380 -2.67 -25.71 -3.05
N PHE A 381 -3.17 -26.79 -2.45
CA PHE A 381 -3.75 -26.72 -1.09
C PHE A 381 -2.72 -26.40 -0.01
N THR A 382 -1.44 -26.76 -0.17
CA THR A 382 -0.39 -26.31 0.77
C THR A 382 -0.09 -24.82 0.66
N GLU A 383 -0.31 -24.22 -0.50
CA GLU A 383 0.00 -22.82 -0.79
C GLU A 383 -1.17 -21.85 -0.58
N LEU A 384 -2.43 -22.33 -0.55
CA LEU A 384 -3.63 -21.50 -0.29
C LEU A 384 -3.50 -20.53 0.90
N PRO A 385 -2.95 -20.91 2.08
CA PRO A 385 -2.80 -19.98 3.20
C PRO A 385 -1.92 -18.76 2.90
N ARG A 386 -0.96 -18.87 1.97
CA ARG A 386 -0.14 -17.71 1.52
C ARG A 386 -0.96 -16.76 0.67
N ILE A 387 -1.77 -17.29 -0.26
CA ILE A 387 -2.69 -16.51 -1.10
C ILE A 387 -3.71 -15.77 -0.22
N HIS A 388 -4.33 -16.47 0.74
CA HIS A 388 -5.30 -15.86 1.64
C HIS A 388 -4.69 -14.84 2.59
N THR A 389 -3.47 -15.07 3.09
CA THR A 389 -2.74 -14.05 3.87
C THR A 389 -2.58 -12.76 3.05
N ALA A 390 -2.17 -12.87 1.78
CA ALA A 390 -2.06 -11.71 0.89
C ALA A 390 -3.42 -11.04 0.60
N CYS A 391 -4.51 -11.81 0.46
CA CYS A 391 -5.87 -11.29 0.30
C CYS A 391 -6.33 -10.52 1.55
N LEU A 392 -6.11 -11.06 2.75
CA LEU A 392 -6.45 -10.42 4.01
C LEU A 392 -5.64 -9.12 4.21
N SER A 393 -4.36 -9.11 3.84
CA SER A 393 -3.53 -7.90 3.82
C SER A 393 -4.06 -6.84 2.84
N LEU A 394 -4.49 -7.23 1.63
CA LEU A 394 -5.10 -6.30 0.67
C LEU A 394 -6.42 -5.71 1.21
N LEU A 395 -7.25 -6.52 1.85
CA LEU A 395 -8.50 -6.08 2.49
C LEU A 395 -8.24 -5.17 3.71
N LEU A 396 -7.15 -5.40 4.45
CA LEU A 396 -6.69 -4.55 5.55
C LEU A 396 -6.19 -3.19 5.04
N THR A 397 -5.32 -3.19 4.02
CA THR A 397 -4.90 -1.95 3.35
C THR A 397 -6.12 -1.18 2.84
N LEU A 398 -7.04 -1.83 2.12
CA LEU A 398 -8.28 -1.21 1.62
C LEU A 398 -9.13 -0.60 2.74
N SER A 399 -9.28 -1.30 3.87
CA SER A 399 -10.02 -0.80 5.02
C SER A 399 -9.38 0.44 5.64
N ARG A 400 -8.04 0.45 5.75
CA ARG A 400 -7.26 1.61 6.23
C ARG A 400 -7.30 2.79 5.27
N THR A 401 -7.20 2.56 3.97
CA THR A 401 -7.25 3.62 2.94
C THR A 401 -8.63 4.27 2.85
N LEU A 402 -9.72 3.52 3.12
CA LEU A 402 -11.09 4.04 3.09
C LEU A 402 -11.54 4.66 4.43
N GLU A 403 -10.88 4.31 5.55
CA GLU A 403 -11.28 4.71 6.90
C GLU A 403 -12.80 4.48 7.11
N SER A 404 -13.53 5.49 7.60
CA SER A 404 -14.99 5.46 7.78
C SER A 404 -15.79 5.11 6.51
N ALA A 405 -15.25 5.33 5.31
CA ALA A 405 -15.89 4.97 4.05
C ALA A 405 -15.87 3.45 3.76
N VAL A 406 -15.24 2.63 4.61
CA VAL A 406 -15.32 1.16 4.53
C VAL A 406 -16.73 0.63 4.89
N THR A 407 -17.50 1.39 5.68
CA THR A 407 -18.82 0.99 6.21
C THR A 407 -19.74 0.22 5.24
N PRO A 408 -20.04 0.69 4.00
CA PRO A 408 -20.92 -0.02 3.07
C PRO A 408 -20.39 -1.36 2.55
N VAL A 409 -19.07 -1.62 2.64
CA VAL A 409 -18.44 -2.87 2.19
C VAL A 409 -17.91 -3.73 3.34
N GLY A 410 -17.78 -3.17 4.55
CA GLY A 410 -17.13 -3.83 5.67
C GLY A 410 -17.77 -5.15 6.10
N GLN A 411 -19.10 -5.29 5.98
CA GLN A 411 -19.79 -6.56 6.26
C GLN A 411 -19.34 -7.66 5.27
N THR A 412 -19.18 -7.34 3.97
CA THR A 412 -18.67 -8.27 2.96
C THR A 412 -17.21 -8.64 3.23
N ILE A 413 -16.38 -7.67 3.64
CA ILE A 413 -14.98 -7.93 4.04
C ILE A 413 -14.92 -8.87 5.25
N LEU A 414 -15.77 -8.62 6.26
CA LEU A 414 -15.89 -9.46 7.45
C LEU A 414 -16.36 -10.89 7.10
N GLU A 415 -17.31 -11.04 6.19
CA GLU A 415 -17.81 -12.34 5.72
C GLU A 415 -16.74 -13.14 4.97
N GLN A 416 -16.00 -12.53 4.03
CA GLN A 416 -14.85 -13.17 3.36
C GLN A 416 -13.79 -13.61 4.39
N THR A 417 -13.50 -12.75 5.37
CA THR A 417 -12.53 -13.00 6.44
C THR A 417 -12.94 -14.20 7.32
N LEU A 418 -14.20 -14.23 7.77
CA LEU A 418 -14.75 -15.33 8.56
C LEU A 418 -15.04 -16.60 7.75
N TRP A 419 -15.10 -16.52 6.42
CA TRP A 419 -15.18 -17.67 5.54
C TRP A 419 -13.86 -18.46 5.51
N VAL A 420 -12.73 -17.78 5.31
CA VAL A 420 -11.38 -18.38 5.25
C VAL A 420 -10.99 -18.99 6.61
N PHE A 421 -11.18 -18.22 7.68
CA PHE A 421 -10.60 -18.52 9.00
C PHE A 421 -10.83 -19.96 9.52
N PRO A 422 -12.06 -20.54 9.49
CA PRO A 422 -12.30 -21.89 10.01
C PRO A 422 -11.53 -23.00 9.27
N ALA A 423 -11.30 -22.83 7.97
CA ALA A 423 -10.57 -23.81 7.16
C ALA A 423 -9.05 -23.76 7.41
N GLU A 424 -8.52 -22.57 7.67
CA GLU A 424 -7.07 -22.33 7.63
C GLU A 424 -6.46 -21.80 8.95
N ARG A 425 -7.24 -21.82 10.05
CA ARG A 425 -6.79 -21.49 11.42
C ARG A 425 -5.57 -22.28 11.92
N PHE A 426 -5.10 -23.31 11.21
CA PHE A 426 -3.84 -23.98 11.53
C PHE A 426 -2.62 -23.10 11.19
N SER A 427 -2.73 -22.24 10.19
CA SER A 427 -1.71 -21.26 9.82
C SER A 427 -1.60 -20.16 10.88
N ARG A 428 -0.37 -19.75 11.23
CA ARG A 428 -0.14 -18.63 12.17
C ARG A 428 -0.40 -17.29 11.48
N GLN A 429 0.01 -17.18 10.22
CA GLN A 429 -0.10 -15.99 9.38
C GLN A 429 -1.57 -15.62 9.14
N VAL A 430 -2.38 -16.58 8.70
CA VAL A 430 -3.83 -16.38 8.48
C VAL A 430 -4.52 -15.89 9.76
N ARG A 431 -4.19 -16.45 10.92
CA ARG A 431 -4.75 -16.01 12.21
C ARG A 431 -4.34 -14.57 12.55
N SER A 432 -3.05 -14.25 12.45
CA SER A 432 -2.53 -12.89 12.70
C SER A 432 -3.23 -11.86 11.80
N SER A 433 -3.27 -12.08 10.49
CA SER A 433 -3.94 -11.18 9.54
C SER A 433 -5.46 -11.11 9.75
N THR A 434 -6.09 -12.20 10.21
CA THR A 434 -7.52 -12.19 10.57
C THR A 434 -7.78 -11.33 11.81
N TYR A 435 -6.94 -11.46 12.85
CA TYR A 435 -7.05 -10.63 14.06
C TYR A 435 -6.88 -9.14 13.73
N GLU A 436 -5.86 -8.78 12.93
CA GLU A 436 -5.65 -7.39 12.49
C GLU A 436 -6.80 -6.83 11.66
N LEU A 437 -7.31 -7.58 10.66
CA LEU A 437 -8.40 -7.12 9.81
C LEU A 437 -9.71 -6.95 10.57
N VAL A 438 -10.07 -7.90 11.43
CA VAL A 438 -11.29 -7.75 12.24
C VAL A 438 -11.12 -6.63 13.30
N GLN A 439 -9.93 -6.44 13.86
CA GLN A 439 -9.63 -5.30 14.74
C GLN A 439 -9.83 -3.95 14.03
N GLU A 440 -9.44 -3.81 12.76
CA GLU A 440 -9.62 -2.59 11.95
C GLU A 440 -11.10 -2.33 11.60
N LEU A 441 -11.87 -3.40 11.36
CA LEU A 441 -13.31 -3.29 11.02
C LEU A 441 -14.21 -3.04 12.24
N LEU A 442 -13.80 -3.49 13.43
CA LEU A 442 -14.61 -3.43 14.66
C LEU A 442 -15.07 -2.01 15.06
N PRO A 443 -14.23 -0.96 15.05
CA PRO A 443 -14.67 0.42 15.34
C PRO A 443 -15.78 0.92 14.40
N HIS A 444 -15.78 0.45 13.14
CA HIS A 444 -16.68 0.90 12.09
C HIS A 444 -18.00 0.11 12.06
N LEU A 445 -17.92 -1.21 12.22
CA LEU A 445 -19.08 -2.11 12.11
C LEU A 445 -19.69 -2.47 13.46
N GLY A 446 -18.85 -2.58 14.50
CA GLY A 446 -19.15 -3.14 15.82
C GLY A 446 -20.51 -2.70 16.40
N PRO A 447 -20.74 -1.38 16.58
CA PRO A 447 -22.00 -0.88 17.15
C PRO A 447 -23.27 -1.28 16.39
N THR A 448 -23.15 -1.64 15.11
CA THR A 448 -24.27 -2.07 14.25
C THR A 448 -24.37 -3.59 14.09
N MET A 449 -23.46 -4.37 14.67
CA MET A 449 -23.39 -5.81 14.46
C MET A 449 -24.62 -6.53 15.03
N SER A 450 -25.28 -7.29 14.16
CA SER A 450 -26.36 -8.19 14.55
C SER A 450 -25.84 -9.29 15.50
N ARG A 451 -26.75 -9.88 16.29
CA ARG A 451 -26.43 -11.04 17.13
C ARG A 451 -25.82 -12.21 16.34
N GLN A 452 -26.23 -12.38 15.07
CA GLN A 452 -25.66 -13.40 14.18
C GLN A 452 -24.20 -13.07 13.85
N SER A 453 -23.90 -11.83 13.45
CA SER A 453 -22.55 -11.36 13.15
C SER A 453 -21.60 -11.50 14.34
N VAL A 454 -22.05 -11.11 15.56
CA VAL A 454 -21.27 -11.32 16.80
C VAL A 454 -21.08 -12.82 17.09
N SER A 455 -22.10 -13.65 16.85
CA SER A 455 -21.97 -15.10 17.05
C SER A 455 -20.95 -15.75 16.10
N ALA A 456 -20.81 -15.25 14.87
CA ALA A 456 -19.82 -15.73 13.90
C ALA A 456 -18.37 -15.46 14.36
N LEU A 457 -18.12 -14.37 15.11
CA LEU A 457 -16.82 -14.09 15.72
C LEU A 457 -16.40 -15.10 16.80
N THR A 458 -17.33 -15.93 17.33
CA THR A 458 -17.05 -16.87 18.44
C THR A 458 -15.85 -17.77 18.18
N GLY A 459 -15.72 -18.32 16.96
CA GLY A 459 -14.60 -19.20 16.59
C GLY A 459 -13.25 -18.47 16.57
N LEU A 460 -13.25 -17.20 16.15
CA LEU A 460 -12.09 -16.34 16.11
C LEU A 460 -11.63 -15.93 17.51
N ILE A 461 -12.58 -15.51 18.36
CA ILE A 461 -12.32 -15.09 19.74
C ILE A 461 -11.73 -16.24 20.55
N ARG A 462 -12.26 -17.47 20.44
CA ARG A 462 -11.69 -18.64 21.14
C ARG A 462 -10.28 -18.98 20.69
N ALA A 463 -10.00 -18.88 19.39
CA ALA A 463 -8.65 -19.09 18.89
C ALA A 463 -7.68 -18.04 19.45
N CYS A 464 -8.09 -16.77 19.49
CA CYS A 464 -7.32 -15.71 20.12
C CYS A 464 -7.06 -16.00 21.61
N CYS A 465 -8.06 -16.47 22.35
CA CYS A 465 -7.86 -16.89 23.73
C CYS A 465 -6.84 -18.04 23.85
N SER A 466 -6.88 -19.03 22.95
CA SER A 466 -5.90 -20.13 22.95
C SER A 466 -4.49 -19.72 22.50
N ASP A 467 -4.35 -18.65 21.71
CA ASP A 467 -3.06 -18.12 21.24
C ASP A 467 -2.34 -17.25 22.28
N LEU A 468 -3.09 -16.70 23.24
CA LEU A 468 -2.57 -15.90 24.35
C LEU A 468 -2.21 -16.75 25.58
N LEU A 469 -2.89 -17.88 25.77
CA LEU A 469 -2.55 -18.80 26.86
C LEU A 469 -1.25 -19.55 26.53
N PRO A 470 -0.36 -19.77 27.51
CA PRO A 470 0.81 -20.62 27.28
C PRO A 470 0.34 -22.02 26.83
N PRO A 471 1.06 -22.68 25.89
CA PRO A 471 0.64 -23.98 25.38
C PRO A 471 0.46 -24.94 26.54
N THR A 472 -0.76 -25.40 26.73
CA THR A 472 -1.07 -26.37 27.78
C THR A 472 -0.30 -27.64 27.45
N ASN A 473 0.77 -27.92 28.20
CA ASN A 473 1.26 -29.29 28.36
C ASN A 473 0.03 -30.16 28.64
N ASP A 474 -0.23 -31.15 27.78
CA ASP A 474 -1.39 -32.04 27.89
C ASP A 474 -1.42 -32.69 29.28
N GLN A 475 -2.13 -32.05 30.21
CA GLN A 475 -2.47 -32.64 31.48
C GLN A 475 -3.55 -33.67 31.18
N SER A 476 -3.12 -34.93 31.16
CA SER A 476 -3.98 -36.10 31.25
C SER A 476 -4.85 -36.02 32.51
N GLY A 477 -5.97 -35.31 32.42
CA GLY A 477 -7.04 -35.34 33.40
C GLY A 477 -7.76 -36.69 33.31
N PRO A 478 -8.05 -37.36 34.43
CA PRO A 478 -8.66 -38.68 34.40
C PRO A 478 -10.10 -38.60 33.90
N ALA A 479 -10.38 -39.25 32.77
CA ALA A 479 -11.76 -39.47 32.35
C ALA A 479 -12.45 -40.38 33.36
N ALA A 480 -13.56 -39.93 33.94
CA ALA A 480 -14.36 -40.75 34.86
C ALA A 480 -14.98 -41.94 34.11
N ASP A 481 -14.77 -43.15 34.62
CA ASP A 481 -15.24 -44.40 34.03
C ASP A 481 -16.77 -44.42 33.82
N THR A 482 -17.18 -44.44 32.55
CA THR A 482 -18.49 -44.97 32.16
C THR A 482 -18.30 -46.28 31.40
N LYS A 483 -18.64 -47.39 32.05
CA LYS A 483 -18.47 -48.76 31.52
C LYS A 483 -19.26 -48.95 30.22
N GLY A 484 -18.55 -49.07 29.09
CA GLY A 484 -19.08 -49.54 27.81
C GLY A 484 -18.09 -50.48 27.12
N LYS A 485 -18.43 -51.77 26.96
CA LYS A 485 -17.54 -52.77 26.34
C LYS A 485 -17.48 -52.63 24.82
N ALA A 486 -16.30 -52.35 24.27
CA ALA A 486 -15.93 -52.72 22.90
C ALA A 486 -14.42 -53.02 22.82
N LYS A 487 -14.04 -54.05 22.04
CA LYS A 487 -12.63 -54.49 21.85
C LYS A 487 -11.82 -53.47 21.03
N PRO A 488 -10.57 -53.13 21.41
CA PRO A 488 -9.60 -52.52 20.50
C PRO A 488 -8.77 -53.60 19.76
N ASN A 489 -8.51 -53.38 18.47
CA ASN A 489 -7.45 -54.08 17.73
C ASN A 489 -6.13 -53.28 17.85
N PRO A 490 -4.97 -53.92 18.11
CA PRO A 490 -3.71 -53.20 18.32
C PRO A 490 -2.77 -53.21 17.10
N THR A 491 -2.81 -52.15 16.29
CA THR A 491 -1.83 -51.84 15.20
C THR A 491 -1.92 -50.33 14.89
N THR A 492 -0.87 -49.50 14.94
CA THR A 492 0.54 -49.67 15.33
C THR A 492 1.01 -48.38 16.02
N ALA A 493 1.41 -48.43 17.29
CA ALA A 493 2.01 -47.28 17.96
C ALA A 493 3.53 -47.27 17.73
N ASN A 494 4.05 -46.24 17.05
CA ASN A 494 5.47 -46.13 16.74
C ASN A 494 6.31 -45.98 18.02
N ALA A 495 7.13 -46.99 18.33
CA ALA A 495 7.96 -47.05 19.53
C ALA A 495 8.97 -45.88 19.63
N ASP A 496 9.40 -45.31 18.50
CA ASP A 496 10.32 -44.17 18.44
C ASP A 496 9.79 -42.91 19.15
N SER A 497 8.46 -42.75 19.28
CA SER A 497 7.84 -41.63 20.01
C SER A 497 8.07 -41.70 21.53
N PHE A 498 8.43 -42.88 22.05
CA PHE A 498 8.76 -43.09 23.47
C PHE A 498 10.26 -43.00 23.77
N LEU A 499 11.13 -43.24 22.78
CA LEU A 499 12.58 -43.33 23.00
C LEU A 499 13.31 -41.99 22.79
N ASN A 500 12.71 -41.01 22.10
CA ASN A 500 13.33 -39.72 21.79
C ASN A 500 12.56 -38.51 22.38
N PRO A 501 12.65 -38.24 23.70
CA PRO A 501 12.05 -37.04 24.30
C PRO A 501 12.65 -35.73 23.75
N THR A 502 13.88 -35.78 23.22
CA THR A 502 14.57 -34.66 22.55
C THR A 502 13.85 -34.18 21.29
N LEU A 503 13.21 -35.07 20.52
CA LEU A 503 12.42 -34.67 19.33
C LEU A 503 11.15 -33.89 19.69
N LYS A 504 10.55 -34.14 20.87
CA LYS A 504 9.49 -33.29 21.41
C LYS A 504 10.05 -31.92 21.79
N GLN A 505 11.24 -31.87 22.40
CA GLN A 505 11.87 -30.63 22.83
C GLN A 505 12.28 -29.73 21.63
N THR A 506 12.73 -30.31 20.51
CA THR A 506 12.96 -29.54 19.26
C THR A 506 11.66 -28.97 18.69
N ARG A 507 10.56 -29.73 18.66
CA ARG A 507 9.25 -29.20 18.21
C ARG A 507 8.64 -28.17 19.18
N LEU A 508 8.99 -28.24 20.47
CA LEU A 508 8.56 -27.27 21.47
C LEU A 508 9.35 -25.95 21.39
N ALA A 509 10.58 -25.94 20.88
CA ALA A 509 11.32 -24.71 20.61
C ALA A 509 10.64 -23.84 19.53
N ASP A 510 10.11 -24.47 18.48
CA ASP A 510 9.30 -23.81 17.43
C ASP A 510 7.88 -23.43 17.90
N SER A 511 7.48 -23.85 19.11
CA SER A 511 6.25 -23.42 19.77
C SER A 511 6.42 -22.19 20.68
N SER A 512 7.60 -21.56 20.64
CA SER A 512 7.70 -20.14 21.01
C SER A 512 6.67 -19.34 20.21
N SER A 513 5.86 -18.54 20.90
CA SER A 513 4.85 -17.71 20.26
C SER A 513 5.55 -16.75 19.31
N SER A 514 5.18 -16.80 18.03
CA SER A 514 5.65 -15.81 17.07
C SER A 514 5.21 -14.43 17.58
N PRO A 515 6.13 -13.47 17.77
CA PRO A 515 5.85 -12.23 18.49
C PRO A 515 4.69 -11.45 17.86
N ASP A 516 4.55 -11.53 16.54
CA ASP A 516 3.50 -10.86 15.77
C ASP A 516 2.10 -11.46 16.03
N LEU A 517 1.98 -12.79 16.08
CA LEU A 517 0.71 -13.46 16.43
C LEU A 517 0.28 -13.13 17.86
N HIS A 518 1.23 -13.13 18.81
CA HIS A 518 0.93 -12.78 20.19
C HIS A 518 0.54 -11.29 20.31
N ARG A 519 1.27 -10.40 19.64
CA ARG A 519 0.99 -8.96 19.61
C ARG A 519 -0.42 -8.67 19.06
N THR A 520 -0.78 -9.28 17.94
CA THR A 520 -2.08 -9.07 17.29
C THR A 520 -3.24 -9.68 18.08
N ALA A 521 -3.01 -10.83 18.73
CA ALA A 521 -3.97 -11.42 19.66
C ALA A 521 -4.20 -10.53 20.91
N VAL A 522 -3.14 -9.94 21.47
CA VAL A 522 -3.23 -9.02 22.62
C VAL A 522 -4.07 -7.79 22.27
N THR A 523 -3.89 -7.20 21.08
CA THR A 523 -4.66 -6.00 20.69
C THR A 523 -6.09 -6.31 20.25
N PHE A 524 -6.37 -7.55 19.84
CA PHE A 524 -7.69 -7.96 19.35
C PHE A 524 -8.75 -8.08 20.46
N LEU A 525 -8.43 -8.70 21.61
CA LEU A 525 -9.42 -8.88 22.69
C LEU A 525 -9.97 -7.55 23.28
N PRO A 526 -9.15 -6.51 23.56
CA PRO A 526 -9.65 -5.18 23.92
C PRO A 526 -10.60 -4.61 22.87
N ALA A 527 -10.25 -4.70 21.58
CA ALA A 527 -11.08 -4.15 20.50
C ALA A 527 -12.46 -4.84 20.41
N VAL A 528 -12.51 -6.17 20.59
CA VAL A 528 -13.78 -6.90 20.71
C VAL A 528 -14.61 -6.40 21.89
N LEU A 529 -13.99 -6.25 23.07
CA LEU A 529 -14.69 -5.80 24.29
C LEU A 529 -15.17 -4.34 24.23
N MET A 530 -14.48 -3.47 23.49
CA MET A 530 -14.83 -2.06 23.35
C MET A 530 -15.87 -1.79 22.25
N HIS A 531 -15.89 -2.57 21.18
CA HIS A 531 -16.70 -2.25 19.98
C HIS A 531 -17.80 -3.27 19.66
N ALA A 532 -17.71 -4.53 20.12
CA ALA A 532 -18.78 -5.50 19.91
C ALA A 532 -19.90 -5.35 20.97
N PRO A 533 -21.19 -5.40 20.59
CA PRO A 533 -22.30 -5.30 21.54
C PRO A 533 -22.25 -6.45 22.57
N THR A 534 -21.96 -6.12 23.83
CA THR A 534 -21.80 -7.12 24.90
C THR A 534 -23.06 -7.94 25.14
N GLU A 535 -24.23 -7.36 24.86
CA GLU A 535 -25.55 -8.00 24.87
C GLU A 535 -25.61 -9.29 24.01
N HIS A 536 -24.85 -9.31 22.92
CA HIS A 536 -24.83 -10.39 21.95
C HIS A 536 -23.76 -11.46 22.24
N LEU A 537 -22.80 -11.18 23.12
CA LEU A 537 -21.78 -12.15 23.53
C LEU A 537 -22.40 -13.23 24.42
N SER A 538 -22.09 -14.51 24.14
CA SER A 538 -22.56 -15.59 25.01
C SER A 538 -21.85 -15.50 26.38
N PRO A 539 -22.55 -15.74 27.51
CA PRO A 539 -21.93 -15.69 28.84
C PRO A 539 -20.74 -16.65 29.00
N ALA A 540 -20.75 -17.78 28.30
CA ALA A 540 -19.64 -18.74 28.29
C ALA A 540 -18.40 -18.15 27.58
N LEU A 541 -18.58 -17.53 26.40
CA LEU A 541 -17.49 -16.86 25.69
C LEU A 541 -16.93 -15.67 26.48
N ARG A 542 -17.80 -14.89 27.15
CA ARG A 542 -17.35 -13.78 27.99
C ARG A 542 -16.50 -14.28 29.17
N ALA A 543 -16.93 -15.34 29.87
CA ALA A 543 -16.14 -15.95 30.93
C ALA A 543 -14.80 -16.54 30.45
N GLU A 544 -14.75 -17.02 29.19
CA GLU A 544 -13.53 -17.51 28.53
C GLU A 544 -12.54 -16.36 28.23
N ILE A 545 -13.03 -15.21 27.74
CA ILE A 545 -12.25 -13.98 27.59
C ILE A 545 -11.74 -13.50 28.96
N ASP A 546 -12.64 -13.32 29.92
CA ASP A 546 -12.32 -12.80 31.27
C ASP A 546 -11.29 -13.69 31.99
N ARG A 547 -11.40 -15.01 31.86
CA ARG A 547 -10.38 -15.95 32.36
C ARG A 547 -9.04 -15.76 31.66
N THR A 548 -9.04 -15.58 30.35
CA THR A 548 -7.81 -15.44 29.56
C THR A 548 -7.04 -14.18 29.96
N ILE A 549 -7.71 -13.03 29.97
CA ILE A 549 -7.09 -11.72 30.27
C ILE A 549 -6.57 -11.62 31.72
N ILE A 550 -7.20 -12.32 32.67
CA ILE A 550 -6.69 -12.47 34.03
C ILE A 550 -5.43 -13.34 34.07
N LEU A 551 -5.37 -14.44 33.30
CA LEU A 551 -4.23 -15.36 33.26
C LEU A 551 -3.03 -14.76 32.52
N THR A 552 -3.25 -13.93 31.51
CA THR A 552 -2.19 -13.21 30.78
C THR A 552 -1.77 -11.91 31.46
N ALA A 553 -2.53 -11.45 32.45
CA ALA A 553 -2.36 -10.17 33.16
C ALA A 553 -2.37 -8.94 32.23
N ASP A 554 -3.17 -8.99 31.15
CA ASP A 554 -3.33 -7.89 30.20
C ASP A 554 -4.16 -6.73 30.81
N LYS A 555 -3.49 -5.61 31.09
CA LYS A 555 -4.11 -4.40 31.66
C LYS A 555 -5.23 -3.84 30.79
N ASP A 556 -5.00 -3.72 29.48
CA ASP A 556 -5.89 -3.00 28.58
C ASP A 556 -7.14 -3.83 28.29
N ALA A 557 -6.98 -5.16 28.13
CA ALA A 557 -8.12 -6.05 27.99
C ALA A 557 -8.93 -6.17 29.29
N MET A 558 -8.28 -6.24 30.46
CA MET A 558 -8.98 -6.20 31.76
C MET A 558 -9.75 -4.89 31.96
N LEU A 559 -9.17 -3.74 31.63
CA LEU A 559 -9.85 -2.45 31.70
C LEU A 559 -11.07 -2.40 30.76
N ALA A 560 -10.90 -2.83 29.49
CA ALA A 560 -11.98 -2.90 28.52
C ALA A 560 -13.14 -3.81 28.99
N SER A 561 -12.84 -4.94 29.64
CA SER A 561 -13.86 -5.82 30.23
C SER A 561 -14.60 -5.15 31.40
N VAL A 562 -13.88 -4.49 32.32
CA VAL A 562 -14.51 -3.81 33.48
C VAL A 562 -15.41 -2.65 33.05
N LEU A 563 -15.00 -1.87 32.04
CA LEU A 563 -15.80 -0.76 31.52
C LEU A 563 -17.04 -1.21 30.72
N ASN A 564 -17.04 -2.44 30.20
CA ASN A 564 -18.13 -3.01 29.40
C ASN A 564 -18.71 -4.28 30.07
N PRO A 565 -19.44 -4.14 31.20
CA PRO A 565 -20.04 -5.28 31.89
C PRO A 565 -21.17 -5.92 31.08
N MET A 566 -21.45 -7.21 31.36
CA MET A 566 -22.63 -7.88 30.80
C MET A 566 -23.91 -7.33 31.45
N PRO A 567 -24.95 -6.98 30.66
CA PRO A 567 -26.23 -6.52 31.21
C PRO A 567 -26.90 -7.62 32.04
N ALA A 568 -27.53 -7.23 33.16
CA ALA A 568 -28.22 -8.16 34.04
C ALA A 568 -29.47 -8.74 33.36
N MET A 569 -29.46 -10.05 33.06
CA MET A 569 -30.65 -10.74 32.57
C MET A 569 -31.67 -10.92 33.70
N LYS A 570 -32.95 -10.67 33.42
CA LYS A 570 -34.04 -10.84 34.39
C LYS A 570 -33.99 -12.22 35.05
N GLY A 571 -33.90 -12.26 36.38
CA GLY A 571 -33.83 -13.49 37.17
C GLY A 571 -32.43 -14.10 37.34
N ARG A 572 -31.37 -13.45 36.84
CA ARG A 572 -29.97 -13.85 37.07
C ARG A 572 -29.22 -12.72 37.77
N ALA A 573 -28.42 -13.06 38.78
CA ALA A 573 -27.53 -12.10 39.43
C ALA A 573 -26.57 -11.46 38.41
N ALA A 574 -26.16 -10.21 38.67
CA ALA A 574 -25.17 -9.51 37.85
C ALA A 574 -23.87 -10.32 37.73
N ALA A 575 -23.19 -10.23 36.59
CA ALA A 575 -21.93 -10.93 36.39
C ALA A 575 -20.87 -10.45 37.41
N ALA A 576 -20.09 -11.39 37.94
CA ALA A 576 -19.02 -11.05 38.88
C ALA A 576 -17.97 -10.16 38.20
N SER A 577 -17.70 -8.99 38.78
CA SER A 577 -16.74 -8.03 38.22
C SER A 577 -15.29 -8.51 38.39
N ILE A 578 -14.48 -8.34 37.35
CA ILE A 578 -13.04 -8.63 37.39
C ILE A 578 -12.20 -7.46 37.95
N LEU A 579 -12.82 -6.35 38.34
CA LEU A 579 -12.15 -5.17 38.89
C LEU A 579 -11.13 -5.49 40.02
N PRO A 580 -11.35 -6.45 40.95
CA PRO A 580 -10.34 -6.81 41.94
C PRO A 580 -9.03 -7.37 41.35
N PHE A 581 -9.09 -8.01 40.18
CA PHE A 581 -7.89 -8.51 39.49
C PHE A 581 -7.14 -7.34 38.82
N LEU A 582 -7.85 -6.46 38.12
CA LEU A 582 -7.29 -5.24 37.51
C LEU A 582 -6.62 -4.33 38.55
N ALA A 583 -7.32 -4.06 39.66
CA ALA A 583 -6.83 -3.25 40.77
C ALA A 583 -5.55 -3.82 41.40
N ARG A 584 -5.41 -5.14 41.43
CA ARG A 584 -4.22 -5.82 41.95
C ARG A 584 -3.07 -5.88 40.94
N SER A 585 -3.36 -5.97 39.64
CA SER A 585 -2.33 -6.08 38.59
C SER A 585 -1.70 -4.75 38.22
N ALA A 586 -2.47 -3.66 38.23
CA ALA A 586 -2.03 -2.33 37.79
C ALA A 586 -2.50 -1.19 38.72
N PRO A 587 -2.18 -1.24 40.04
CA PRO A 587 -2.67 -0.25 41.02
C PRO A 587 -2.14 1.17 40.82
N THR A 588 -1.03 1.34 40.08
CA THR A 588 -0.36 2.63 39.83
C THR A 588 -0.70 3.25 38.47
N ALA A 589 -1.57 2.61 37.68
CA ALA A 589 -1.95 3.12 36.37
C ALA A 589 -3.08 4.16 36.52
N PRO A 590 -2.98 5.35 35.89
CA PRO A 590 -3.88 6.48 36.19
C PRO A 590 -5.33 6.25 35.72
N ASP A 591 -5.50 5.41 34.70
CA ASP A 591 -6.79 4.92 34.19
C ASP A 591 -7.48 3.98 35.20
N VAL A 592 -6.73 3.08 35.83
CA VAL A 592 -7.20 2.19 36.89
C VAL A 592 -7.46 2.97 38.19
N GLU A 593 -6.58 3.92 38.52
CA GLU A 593 -6.75 4.80 39.68
C GLU A 593 -8.01 5.65 39.58
N ALA A 594 -8.28 6.28 38.43
CA ALA A 594 -9.47 7.09 38.21
C ALA A 594 -10.78 6.29 38.36
N LEU A 595 -10.76 4.99 38.07
CA LEU A 595 -11.90 4.08 38.24
C LEU A 595 -12.12 3.67 39.71
N ILE A 596 -11.04 3.42 40.46
CA ILE A 596 -11.11 3.00 41.87
C ILE A 596 -11.33 4.21 42.80
N ARG A 597 -10.77 5.37 42.46
CA ARG A 597 -10.85 6.63 43.21
C ARG A 597 -11.28 7.77 42.28
N PRO A 598 -12.58 7.87 41.94
CA PRO A 598 -13.09 8.97 41.12
C PRO A 598 -12.77 10.34 41.74
N HIS A 599 -12.07 11.19 40.99
CA HIS A 599 -11.76 12.56 41.40
C HIS A 599 -12.95 13.53 41.34
N MET A 600 -14.12 13.04 40.90
CA MET A 600 -15.40 13.76 40.93
C MET A 600 -16.41 13.02 41.81
N PRO A 601 -17.36 13.71 42.46
CA PRO A 601 -18.39 13.07 43.28
C PRO A 601 -19.21 12.05 42.47
N VAL A 602 -19.30 10.81 42.98
CA VAL A 602 -20.10 9.75 42.34
C VAL A 602 -21.58 10.00 42.60
N LEU A 603 -22.35 10.18 41.53
CA LEU A 603 -23.81 10.28 41.60
C LEU A 603 -24.41 8.87 41.73
N ILE A 604 -24.75 8.48 42.96
CA ILE A 604 -25.40 7.19 43.24
C ILE A 604 -26.92 7.31 42.96
N PRO A 605 -27.49 6.63 41.94
CA PRO A 605 -28.93 6.57 41.77
C PRO A 605 -29.55 5.77 42.93
N THR A 606 -30.51 6.36 43.62
CA THR A 606 -31.10 5.85 44.87
C THR A 606 -31.97 4.59 44.71
N SER A 607 -32.14 4.08 43.49
CA SER A 607 -33.04 2.96 43.16
C SER A 607 -32.44 1.56 43.35
N THR A 608 -31.16 1.43 43.70
CA THR A 608 -30.44 0.13 43.67
C THR A 608 -30.01 -0.40 45.06
N ILE A 609 -30.33 0.31 46.15
CA ILE A 609 -29.92 -0.03 47.53
C ILE A 609 -30.88 -1.06 48.19
N GLY A 610 -31.85 -1.61 47.46
CA GLY A 610 -32.93 -2.43 48.01
C GLY A 610 -32.79 -3.97 47.96
N THR A 611 -31.63 -4.53 47.60
CA THR A 611 -31.50 -5.98 47.32
C THR A 611 -30.23 -6.68 47.86
N TYR A 612 -29.49 -6.01 48.74
CA TYR A 612 -28.43 -6.64 49.54
C TYR A 612 -28.69 -6.34 51.01
N ASP A 613 -29.57 -7.12 51.61
CA ASP A 613 -29.72 -7.16 53.06
C ASP A 613 -29.79 -8.62 53.55
N THR A 614 -29.00 -8.89 54.58
CA THR A 614 -29.06 -10.00 55.56
C THR A 614 -29.49 -11.41 55.10
N MET A 615 -28.47 -12.24 54.83
CA MET A 615 -28.48 -13.66 55.22
C MET A 615 -27.42 -13.88 56.30
N ASP A 616 -27.79 -13.69 57.58
CA ASP A 616 -27.22 -14.50 58.67
C ASP A 616 -28.15 -14.49 59.90
N GLU A 617 -27.97 -15.50 60.76
CA GLU A 617 -28.65 -15.75 62.04
C GLU A 617 -30.18 -15.91 62.04
N SER A 618 -30.62 -17.19 62.09
CA SER A 618 -31.98 -17.59 62.45
C SER A 618 -31.97 -18.51 63.69
N GLU A 619 -32.40 -18.00 64.85
CA GLU A 619 -32.76 -18.82 66.01
C GLU A 619 -34.18 -18.50 66.53
N SER A 620 -34.93 -19.58 66.79
CA SER A 620 -36.08 -19.73 67.70
C SER A 620 -37.31 -18.80 67.68
N GLU A 621 -38.42 -19.42 67.23
CA GLU A 621 -39.72 -19.55 67.95
C GLU A 621 -40.84 -18.46 67.94
N SER A 622 -41.99 -18.93 67.42
CA SER A 622 -43.38 -18.81 67.97
C SER A 622 -44.34 -17.66 67.58
N GLU A 623 -45.42 -18.11 66.92
CA GLU A 623 -46.84 -17.65 66.90
C GLU A 623 -47.25 -16.16 67.09
N SER A 624 -47.94 -15.58 66.10
CA SER A 624 -49.42 -15.39 66.09
C SER A 624 -49.93 -14.28 65.13
N ASP A 625 -51.15 -14.49 64.58
CA ASP A 625 -51.96 -13.62 63.69
C ASP A 625 -52.63 -12.42 64.45
N PRO A 626 -53.39 -11.48 63.81
CA PRO A 626 -53.27 -10.82 62.50
C PRO A 626 -53.53 -9.27 62.52
N LYS A 627 -53.44 -8.61 61.34
CA LYS A 627 -54.07 -7.34 60.83
C LYS A 627 -55.03 -6.52 61.75
N PRO A 628 -55.05 -5.15 61.70
CA PRO A 628 -55.50 -4.42 60.49
C PRO A 628 -55.04 -2.96 60.18
N THR A 629 -54.90 -2.68 58.87
CA THR A 629 -55.46 -1.58 58.03
C THR A 629 -55.48 -0.08 58.44
N THR A 630 -55.20 0.79 57.44
CA THR A 630 -55.65 2.21 57.22
C THR A 630 -54.96 3.32 58.05
N THR A 631 -54.64 4.54 57.55
CA THR A 631 -55.11 5.28 56.33
C THR A 631 -54.05 6.26 55.74
N ILE A 632 -54.14 6.50 54.44
CA ILE A 632 -53.50 7.54 53.57
C ILE A 632 -54.06 8.96 53.96
N PRO A 633 -53.44 10.18 53.78
CA PRO A 633 -52.64 10.74 52.64
C PRO A 633 -51.41 11.62 53.07
N SER A 634 -50.70 12.49 52.30
CA SER A 634 -50.91 13.12 50.97
C SER A 634 -49.62 13.50 50.20
N GLN A 635 -49.66 13.31 48.87
CA GLN A 635 -49.23 14.19 47.74
C GLN A 635 -48.14 15.30 47.89
N THR A 636 -47.11 15.22 47.02
CA THR A 636 -46.60 16.27 46.09
C THR A 636 -45.60 15.62 45.11
N LYS A 637 -45.93 15.27 43.85
CA LYS A 637 -46.08 16.07 42.61
C LYS A 637 -44.85 16.86 42.12
N SER A 638 -44.08 16.23 41.21
CA SER A 638 -43.58 16.77 39.93
C SER A 638 -43.21 15.54 39.06
N GLY A 639 -43.48 15.39 37.75
CA GLY A 639 -43.61 16.37 36.66
C GLY A 639 -42.22 16.70 36.16
N PHE A 640 -41.70 16.20 35.03
CA PHE A 640 -42.07 16.48 33.62
C PHE A 640 -41.05 15.68 32.76
N LEU A 641 -41.31 14.95 31.67
CA LEU A 641 -42.45 14.82 30.74
C LEU A 641 -42.63 13.35 30.26
N GLN A 642 -43.62 13.10 29.40
CA GLN A 642 -43.60 12.07 28.35
C GLN A 642 -43.70 12.75 26.98
N THR A 643 -43.19 12.15 25.91
CA THR A 643 -43.81 12.10 24.57
C THR A 643 -43.01 11.11 23.71
N SER A 644 -43.58 10.25 22.87
CA SER A 644 -44.91 9.59 22.90
C SER A 644 -44.85 8.37 21.96
N SER A 645 -45.61 7.32 22.27
CA SER A 645 -45.60 6.04 21.54
C SER A 645 -46.17 6.15 20.12
N SER A 646 -45.82 5.19 19.26
CA SER A 646 -46.55 4.87 18.03
C SER A 646 -46.95 3.40 18.03
N ALA A 647 -48.19 3.08 17.63
CA ALA A 647 -48.71 1.71 17.60
C ALA A 647 -49.74 1.49 16.45
N THR A 648 -49.28 0.80 15.40
CA THR A 648 -49.92 -0.25 14.58
C THR A 648 -51.41 -0.18 14.13
N MET A 649 -51.58 -0.17 12.79
CA MET A 649 -52.68 -0.67 11.92
C MET A 649 -54.11 -0.05 11.93
N LEU A 650 -54.52 0.53 10.78
CA LEU A 650 -55.41 -0.10 9.77
C LEU A 650 -55.62 0.81 8.52
N GLN A 651 -55.91 0.20 7.36
CA GLN A 651 -56.39 0.83 6.10
C GLN A 651 -57.92 1.14 6.17
N PRO A 652 -58.59 1.89 5.25
CA PRO A 652 -58.30 2.05 3.80
C PRO A 652 -58.59 3.40 3.07
N ALA A 653 -58.10 3.48 1.83
CA ALA A 653 -58.65 4.10 0.60
C ALA A 653 -59.07 5.60 0.47
N ALA A 654 -58.75 6.12 -0.73
CA ALA A 654 -59.28 7.29 -1.48
C ALA A 654 -58.47 8.62 -1.50
N ALA A 655 -58.39 9.18 -2.71
CA ALA A 655 -57.75 10.47 -3.10
C ALA A 655 -58.78 11.64 -3.01
N PRO A 656 -58.47 12.94 -3.33
CA PRO A 656 -57.28 13.47 -4.01
C PRO A 656 -56.74 14.88 -3.56
N GLN A 657 -55.84 15.44 -4.37
CA GLN A 657 -55.59 16.88 -4.64
C GLN A 657 -54.67 17.77 -3.76
N GLN A 658 -53.76 18.43 -4.49
CA GLN A 658 -53.25 19.82 -4.38
C GLN A 658 -52.16 20.25 -3.37
N ALA A 659 -51.20 21.02 -3.90
CA ALA A 659 -50.16 21.81 -3.24
C ALA A 659 -50.73 23.19 -2.80
N PRO A 660 -50.03 24.10 -2.06
CA PRO A 660 -48.66 24.57 -2.34
C PRO A 660 -47.76 24.93 -1.12
N ALA A 661 -46.57 25.49 -1.41
CA ALA A 661 -45.61 26.15 -0.49
C ALA A 661 -46.14 27.54 0.02
N PRO A 662 -45.39 28.46 0.70
CA PRO A 662 -43.93 28.55 0.93
C PRO A 662 -43.47 29.18 2.30
N GLN A 663 -42.19 29.62 2.35
CA GLN A 663 -41.58 30.73 3.12
C GLN A 663 -40.67 30.41 4.33
N MET A 664 -39.41 30.85 4.20
CA MET A 664 -38.46 31.13 5.31
C MET A 664 -38.25 32.64 5.44
N SER A 665 -38.15 33.19 6.66
CA SER A 665 -37.53 34.50 6.91
C SER A 665 -37.23 34.81 8.39
N LYS A 666 -35.93 35.03 8.67
CA LYS A 666 -35.32 36.14 9.46
C LYS A 666 -35.38 36.18 11.01
N ARG A 667 -34.17 36.56 11.55
CA ARG A 667 -33.87 37.42 12.73
C ARG A 667 -33.91 36.77 14.14
N THR A 668 -33.13 37.18 15.16
CA THR A 668 -32.16 38.31 15.33
C THR A 668 -31.27 38.16 16.60
N TYR A 669 -29.98 38.58 16.54
CA TYR A 669 -29.05 39.17 17.59
C TYR A 669 -28.88 38.48 18.98
N GLU A 670 -27.89 38.74 19.86
CA GLU A 670 -26.61 39.53 19.97
C GLU A 670 -25.64 38.68 20.87
N GLU A 671 -24.33 38.87 21.05
CA GLU A 671 -23.59 40.03 21.60
C GLU A 671 -22.04 39.84 21.41
N GLU A 672 -21.27 40.93 21.38
CA GLU A 672 -19.78 41.00 21.27
C GLU A 672 -19.13 41.15 22.70
N PRO A 673 -17.79 41.34 22.96
CA PRO A 673 -16.84 42.21 22.24
C PRO A 673 -15.32 41.83 22.15
N GLN A 674 -14.67 42.27 21.05
CA GLN A 674 -13.30 42.87 20.94
C GLN A 674 -12.03 42.06 21.39
N VAL A 675 -10.79 42.28 20.88
CA VAL A 675 -10.08 43.52 20.46
C VAL A 675 -9.09 43.27 19.27
N THR A 676 -9.30 43.97 18.14
CA THR A 676 -8.36 44.86 17.36
C THR A 676 -6.88 44.42 17.14
N ARG A 677 -6.23 44.49 15.94
CA ARG A 677 -5.96 45.74 15.17
C ARG A 677 -5.41 45.55 13.71
N SER A 678 -6.09 46.22 12.75
CA SER A 678 -5.63 47.07 11.61
C SER A 678 -4.90 46.56 10.33
N GLN A 679 -5.46 46.97 9.17
CA GLN A 679 -4.90 46.99 7.79
C GLN A 679 -4.04 48.26 7.51
N PRO A 680 -3.53 48.54 6.26
CA PRO A 680 -4.30 49.22 5.17
C PRO A 680 -3.87 48.80 3.71
N PRO A 681 -4.14 49.53 2.58
CA PRO A 681 -5.44 49.54 1.86
C PRO A 681 -5.43 49.50 0.28
N VAL A 682 -6.57 49.06 -0.30
CA VAL A 682 -7.37 49.62 -1.46
C VAL A 682 -6.77 49.92 -2.87
N LEU A 683 -7.52 49.50 -3.93
CA LEU A 683 -8.00 50.23 -5.18
C LEU A 683 -8.46 49.18 -6.24
N THR A 684 -9.74 48.84 -6.52
CA THR A 684 -10.90 49.51 -7.20
C THR A 684 -10.97 49.46 -8.74
N ALA A 685 -12.21 49.34 -9.27
CA ALA A 685 -12.68 49.37 -10.69
C ALA A 685 -12.57 48.04 -11.49
N ALA A 686 -13.52 47.62 -12.35
CA ALA A 686 -14.87 48.13 -12.70
C ALA A 686 -15.84 46.96 -13.08
N SER A 687 -17.10 47.27 -13.39
CA SER A 687 -18.22 46.33 -13.62
C SER A 687 -18.78 46.42 -15.04
N GLU A 688 -19.37 45.34 -15.57
CA GLU A 688 -20.66 45.26 -16.34
C GLU A 688 -20.90 43.83 -16.88
N ARG A 689 -22.04 43.16 -16.61
CA ARG A 689 -23.33 43.10 -17.36
C ARG A 689 -23.20 42.54 -18.79
N SER A 690 -24.09 41.69 -19.35
CA SER A 690 -25.37 41.11 -18.89
C SER A 690 -25.89 40.01 -19.87
N GLN A 691 -26.72 39.08 -19.37
CA GLN A 691 -27.88 38.41 -20.05
C GLN A 691 -27.64 37.61 -21.37
N SER A 692 -27.78 36.28 -21.45
CA SER A 692 -28.94 35.37 -21.24
C SER A 692 -30.01 35.32 -22.36
N LYS A 693 -30.13 34.19 -23.07
CA LYS A 693 -31.35 33.73 -23.79
C LYS A 693 -31.36 32.18 -23.99
N LYS A 694 -32.57 31.60 -23.97
CA LYS A 694 -33.01 30.17 -24.04
C LYS A 694 -34.51 30.21 -24.45
N PRO A 695 -35.29 29.13 -24.69
CA PRO A 695 -35.01 27.70 -25.03
C PRO A 695 -36.03 27.05 -26.07
N ARG A 696 -36.14 25.69 -26.08
CA ARG A 696 -37.25 24.80 -26.59
C ARG A 696 -37.26 24.53 -28.12
N VAL A 697 -37.88 23.49 -28.73
CA VAL A 697 -38.88 22.43 -28.35
C VAL A 697 -38.45 21.00 -28.85
N ALA A 698 -39.36 20.01 -28.86
CA ALA A 698 -39.30 18.58 -29.28
C ALA A 698 -39.80 18.35 -30.75
N ALA A 699 -39.81 17.16 -31.40
CA ALA A 699 -40.21 15.81 -30.96
C ALA A 699 -39.95 14.64 -31.99
N GLU A 700 -39.96 13.39 -31.49
CA GLU A 700 -40.31 12.07 -32.10
C GLU A 700 -39.48 11.35 -33.22
N ASN A 701 -39.62 10.01 -33.22
CA ASN A 701 -38.88 8.89 -33.88
C ASN A 701 -39.26 8.63 -35.37
N PRO A 702 -38.63 7.72 -36.19
CA PRO A 702 -37.84 6.52 -35.84
C PRO A 702 -36.55 6.20 -36.67
N SER A 703 -35.97 5.01 -36.42
CA SER A 703 -34.77 4.35 -37.01
C SER A 703 -34.89 4.01 -38.53
N PRO A 704 -33.79 3.79 -39.33
CA PRO A 704 -32.76 2.76 -39.07
C PRO A 704 -31.29 2.94 -39.60
N SER A 705 -30.43 2.05 -39.08
CA SER A 705 -29.28 1.36 -39.73
C SER A 705 -28.02 2.09 -40.28
N VAL A 706 -26.86 1.64 -39.75
CA VAL A 706 -25.57 1.33 -40.44
C VAL A 706 -24.54 2.45 -40.69
N ALA A 707 -23.26 2.03 -40.63
CA ALA A 707 -22.00 2.73 -40.95
C ALA A 707 -21.53 3.83 -39.99
N ALA A 708 -20.77 3.42 -38.97
CA ALA A 708 -19.88 4.32 -38.23
C ALA A 708 -18.61 4.61 -39.05
N ALA A 709 -18.35 5.88 -39.35
CA ALA A 709 -17.06 6.36 -39.81
C ALA A 709 -16.29 6.97 -38.63
N SER A 710 -15.10 6.44 -38.33
CA SER A 710 -14.25 6.90 -37.22
C SER A 710 -13.38 8.08 -37.63
N PRO A 711 -13.26 9.14 -36.81
CA PRO A 711 -12.08 9.99 -36.79
C PRO A 711 -11.00 9.34 -35.91
N ALA A 712 -9.80 9.16 -36.46
CA ALA A 712 -8.70 8.50 -35.76
C ALA A 712 -8.18 9.34 -34.58
N THR A 713 -8.06 8.73 -33.39
CA THR A 713 -7.29 9.27 -32.27
C THR A 713 -6.06 8.41 -32.03
N PHE A 714 -4.90 9.04 -32.13
CA PHE A 714 -3.57 8.45 -31.98
C PHE A 714 -3.32 7.96 -30.54
N THR A 715 -3.30 6.64 -30.33
CA THR A 715 -2.94 6.00 -29.04
C THR A 715 -1.58 5.31 -29.13
N GLY A 716 -0.55 5.99 -28.63
CA GLY A 716 0.80 5.44 -28.56
C GLY A 716 1.02 4.52 -27.36
N THR A 717 0.59 3.27 -27.45
CA THR A 717 1.08 2.18 -26.59
C THR A 717 1.59 1.05 -27.48
N ALA A 718 2.88 0.76 -27.42
CA ALA A 718 3.52 -0.20 -28.32
C ALA A 718 3.15 -1.66 -27.96
N ALA A 719 2.13 -2.19 -28.62
CA ALA A 719 1.95 -3.63 -28.75
C ALA A 719 2.97 -4.17 -29.77
N ILE A 720 3.91 -4.99 -29.31
CA ILE A 720 4.85 -5.70 -30.18
C ILE A 720 4.19 -7.01 -30.61
N PRO A 721 3.99 -7.27 -31.92
CA PRO A 721 3.48 -8.56 -32.38
C PRO A 721 4.55 -9.65 -32.24
N ALA A 722 4.18 -10.79 -31.67
CA ALA A 722 5.06 -11.97 -31.62
C ALA A 722 5.10 -12.67 -33.00
N PRO A 723 6.27 -13.15 -33.46
CA PRO A 723 6.39 -13.83 -34.74
C PRO A 723 5.78 -15.24 -34.68
N VAL A 724 5.03 -15.59 -35.73
CA VAL A 724 4.45 -16.93 -35.92
C VAL A 724 5.48 -17.83 -36.62
N PRO A 725 5.89 -18.98 -36.07
CA PRO A 725 6.68 -19.95 -36.80
C PRO A 725 5.78 -20.74 -37.74
N SER A 726 5.96 -20.57 -39.06
CA SER A 726 5.28 -21.38 -40.07
C SER A 726 5.98 -22.73 -40.22
N GLU A 727 5.35 -23.81 -39.77
CA GLU A 727 5.80 -25.17 -40.06
C GLU A 727 5.52 -25.53 -41.53
N ILE A 728 6.57 -25.87 -42.27
CA ILE A 728 6.46 -26.36 -43.65
C ILE A 728 6.07 -27.85 -43.60
N THR A 729 4.85 -28.15 -44.03
CA THR A 729 4.41 -29.53 -44.30
C THR A 729 4.59 -29.85 -45.78
N ALA A 730 5.48 -30.79 -46.09
CA ALA A 730 5.68 -31.31 -47.44
C ALA A 730 5.39 -32.81 -47.48
N ALA A 731 4.29 -33.19 -48.13
CA ALA A 731 3.89 -34.58 -48.33
C ALA A 731 4.52 -35.15 -49.62
N ALA A 732 4.80 -36.46 -49.62
CA ALA A 732 5.56 -37.13 -50.67
C ALA A 732 4.72 -37.65 -51.85
N ALA A 733 5.26 -37.54 -53.06
CA ALA A 733 4.98 -38.36 -54.26
C ALA A 733 6.17 -38.21 -55.26
N PRO A 734 6.33 -39.09 -56.27
CA PRO A 734 7.66 -39.68 -56.53
C PRO A 734 8.46 -39.18 -57.76
N ALA A 735 9.72 -39.66 -57.78
CA ALA A 735 10.79 -39.63 -58.80
C ALA A 735 10.35 -39.88 -60.27
N PRO A 736 11.21 -39.69 -61.33
CA PRO A 736 12.67 -39.84 -61.27
C PRO A 736 13.58 -39.02 -62.25
N VAL A 737 14.89 -39.34 -62.19
CA VAL A 737 15.95 -39.31 -63.25
C VAL A 737 16.99 -38.15 -63.28
N SER A 738 18.25 -38.59 -63.09
CA SER A 738 19.56 -38.11 -63.63
C SER A 738 20.20 -36.75 -63.26
N THR A 739 21.46 -36.86 -62.77
CA THR A 739 22.69 -36.10 -63.15
C THR A 739 22.67 -34.56 -63.22
N GLY A 740 23.63 -33.80 -62.68
CA GLY A 740 24.93 -34.11 -62.08
C GLY A 740 25.92 -32.94 -62.33
N GLY A 741 27.02 -32.84 -61.56
CA GLY A 741 28.01 -31.72 -61.66
C GLY A 741 27.68 -30.56 -60.70
N VAL A 742 28.47 -30.13 -59.69
CA VAL A 742 29.93 -30.06 -59.38
C VAL A 742 30.57 -28.71 -59.77
N VAL A 743 31.44 -28.19 -58.87
CA VAL A 743 32.22 -26.93 -58.87
C VAL A 743 31.38 -25.66 -58.59
N ALA A 744 31.54 -24.83 -57.54
CA ALA A 744 32.59 -24.49 -56.55
C ALA A 744 33.42 -23.21 -56.85
N SER A 745 33.93 -22.60 -55.77
CA SER A 745 34.75 -21.37 -55.66
C SER A 745 34.00 -20.05 -55.94
N ALA A 746 33.89 -19.05 -55.06
CA ALA A 746 34.70 -18.51 -53.93
C ALA A 746 35.75 -17.46 -54.35
N GLU A 747 35.73 -16.32 -53.62
CA GLU A 747 36.80 -15.31 -53.44
C GLU A 747 37.18 -14.50 -54.71
N ASP A 748 37.50 -13.19 -54.68
CA ASP A 748 37.46 -12.17 -53.61
C ASP A 748 37.47 -10.75 -54.22
N ASP A 749 37.19 -9.76 -53.37
CA ASP A 749 37.71 -8.37 -53.33
C ASP A 749 37.42 -7.25 -54.37
N ASP A 750 37.48 -6.04 -53.78
CA ASP A 750 37.82 -4.69 -54.26
C ASP A 750 36.82 -3.68 -54.87
N GLU A 751 36.56 -2.66 -54.03
CA GLU A 751 36.63 -1.20 -54.24
C GLU A 751 35.66 -0.43 -55.15
N ASP A 752 34.83 0.37 -54.43
CA ASP A 752 34.53 1.81 -54.62
C ASP A 752 33.75 2.28 -55.86
N GLY A 753 32.59 2.92 -55.62
CA GLY A 753 31.65 3.34 -56.65
C GLY A 753 30.40 4.03 -56.09
N SER A 754 30.52 5.33 -55.81
CA SER A 754 29.43 6.21 -55.35
C SER A 754 28.33 6.38 -56.40
N GLU A 755 27.07 6.10 -56.05
CA GLU A 755 25.91 6.72 -56.71
C GLU A 755 24.75 6.94 -55.71
N ASP A 756 24.22 8.17 -55.67
CA ASP A 756 23.07 8.57 -54.84
C ASP A 756 21.76 7.99 -55.42
N ASP A 757 20.89 7.45 -54.56
CA ASP A 757 19.52 7.11 -54.97
C ASP A 757 18.47 7.58 -53.93
N LEU A 758 17.70 8.61 -54.30
CA LEU A 758 16.66 9.25 -53.50
C LEU A 758 15.27 8.84 -54.01
N PRO A 759 14.42 8.16 -53.22
CA PRO A 759 13.09 7.80 -53.67
C PRO A 759 12.10 8.99 -53.66
N ALA A 760 11.81 9.47 -54.87
CA ALA A 760 10.61 10.15 -55.39
C ALA A 760 9.62 10.83 -54.41
N LEU A 761 9.47 12.15 -54.58
CA LEU A 761 8.27 12.91 -54.21
C LEU A 761 7.17 12.69 -55.27
N ASN A 762 5.99 12.20 -54.87
CA ASN A 762 4.82 12.18 -55.75
C ASN A 762 4.09 13.52 -55.66
N VAL A 763 4.10 14.29 -56.76
CA VAL A 763 3.36 15.54 -56.92
C VAL A 763 2.26 15.28 -57.95
N ASP A 764 1.01 15.26 -57.50
CA ASP A 764 -0.16 15.31 -58.37
C ASP A 764 -0.61 16.78 -58.49
N PRO A 765 -0.68 17.37 -59.70
CA PRO A 765 -0.95 18.79 -59.91
C PRO A 765 -2.44 19.09 -60.23
N ASP A 766 -2.83 20.37 -60.07
CA ASP A 766 -3.75 21.17 -60.92
C ASP A 766 -5.09 20.54 -61.38
N THR A 767 -6.27 21.16 -61.33
CA THR A 767 -6.73 22.52 -61.76
C THR A 767 -8.29 22.47 -61.71
N ASP A 768 -9.12 23.51 -61.74
CA ASP A 768 -9.00 24.97 -61.60
C ASP A 768 -10.43 25.54 -61.28
N ASP A 769 -10.59 26.86 -61.36
CA ASP A 769 -11.82 27.63 -61.70
C ASP A 769 -12.81 28.06 -60.56
N ASP A 770 -12.83 29.40 -60.39
CA ASP A 770 -14.00 30.32 -60.30
C ASP A 770 -14.91 30.33 -59.03
N ASP A 771 -15.37 31.48 -58.50
CA ASP A 771 -15.14 32.88 -58.87
C ASP A 771 -15.45 33.87 -57.70
N ASP A 772 -14.70 34.97 -57.67
CA ASP A 772 -15.05 36.38 -57.33
C ASP A 772 -15.68 36.94 -56.02
N ASP A 773 -15.33 38.23 -55.86
CA ASP A 773 -15.99 39.35 -55.15
C ASP A 773 -15.77 39.66 -53.64
N VAL A 774 -14.60 40.27 -53.44
CA VAL A 774 -14.23 41.38 -52.55
C VAL A 774 -15.35 42.36 -52.14
N SER A 775 -15.40 42.74 -50.85
CA SER A 775 -15.79 44.11 -50.44
C SER A 775 -15.20 44.56 -49.09
N MET A 776 -14.14 45.38 -49.13
CA MET A 776 -13.87 46.46 -48.16
C MET A 776 -14.80 47.65 -48.48
N ASP A 777 -15.04 48.68 -47.66
CA ASP A 777 -14.53 49.08 -46.33
C ASP A 777 -15.61 49.96 -45.64
N GLY A 778 -15.51 50.24 -44.33
CA GLY A 778 -16.45 51.15 -43.64
C GLY A 778 -16.21 51.33 -42.13
#